data_AF-I3EKH2-F1
#
_entry.id   AF-I3EKH2-F1
#
_cell.length_a   1.000
_cell.length_b   1.000
_cell.length_c   1.000
_cell.angle_alpha   90.00
_cell.angle_beta   90.00
_cell.angle_gamma   90.00
#
_symmetry.space_group_name_H-M   'P 1'
#
loop_
_entity.id
_entity.type
_entity.pdbx_description
1 polymer ?
#
loop_
_entity_poly.entity_id
_entity_poly.type
_entity_poly.pdbx_seq_one_letter_code
_entity_poly.pdbx_strand_id
1 'polypeptide(L)'
;MYQIAINSTEGGTALRIINRTTSNYIIIGGFEGMQRYMGRHKIKSSKAQVICICSEYEIVPAISGMLTTAMHEGKRHTKYVSTEKIARRIQEVGMGIGNLEFFGKYDNKCPERIADVCIEERKGLVYTAVTLPNKKASFNVEKAAEKGISSKSDLATLNKTGRIVKEGVEYFVDEFRNKEIKYPKIVVITVLSENYSISVEDIQSFIVGNERVEIFIRGAPEGFRNTQIEHKTLVSVEKEIKCKVVLHNKTAKTITEVAQYILIKSEVEADCVKDFYNKICPVYTPLIRPRVYKLCHTKYLRNSQVLIDQSFINYTGRNELTVHNQWKREVLLKDNDIETARNSSATNNSNLPISKPHTVFLGTAAAVPGVIRNVSSILITSQNGAVLFDCGEDTGTQLNKISIQNRYNYASLNMIILTHRHADHVLGTLSVLNRCNLAGNSAVIVFGHKCLVPALEKYGTSCIFVQNRADLSVQVYKKEHTEYICISGKRERLVIKIQQNIYSRTGTVDPLNYKPACDIKKAILQIKASCNAVSFADFINLPVIVEPNLSCPEALTLKYKLSMCSALHIHESYSFLLKEYADNVAYSVAYSGDTRPNTKFADLSFGADLMVHEGTFEEEEYIQAQHTMHSTIPEALDIFKKSKACELFITHISQRYKTVAVPDEGNLALDYLVHTPGAKTSQKDLHMALLEWAEEKE
;
A
#
# COMPACT_ATOMS: atom_id res chain seq x y z
N MET A 1 15.50 22.49 -14.64
CA MET A 1 14.59 21.86 -15.63
C MET A 1 13.72 20.88 -14.87
N TYR A 2 12.41 20.92 -15.06
CA TYR A 2 11.49 20.03 -14.35
C TYR A 2 11.27 18.73 -15.12
N GLN A 3 10.96 17.66 -14.40
CA GLN A 3 10.56 16.37 -14.94
C GLN A 3 9.35 15.87 -14.18
N ILE A 4 8.36 15.31 -14.88
CA ILE A 4 7.27 14.57 -14.27
C ILE A 4 7.57 13.09 -14.40
N ALA A 5 7.50 12.37 -13.29
CA ALA A 5 7.59 10.92 -13.25
C ALA A 5 6.26 10.36 -12.74
N ILE A 6 5.71 9.38 -13.46
CA ILE A 6 4.49 8.67 -13.07
C ILE A 6 4.90 7.37 -12.42
N ASN A 7 4.44 7.18 -11.19
CA ASN A 7 4.62 5.95 -10.44
C ASN A 7 3.27 5.23 -10.41
N SER A 8 3.24 3.96 -10.78
CA SER A 8 1.99 3.22 -10.79
C SER A 8 2.19 1.75 -10.43
N THR A 9 1.33 1.22 -9.57
CA THR A 9 1.38 -0.15 -9.04
C THR A 9 -0.03 -0.71 -8.88
N GLU A 10 -0.15 -1.98 -8.48
CA GLU A 10 -1.43 -2.57 -8.06
C GLU A 10 -2.07 -1.82 -6.88
N GLY A 11 -1.27 -1.16 -6.04
CA GLY A 11 -1.75 -0.34 -4.93
C GLY A 11 -2.35 1.00 -5.37
N GLY A 12 -2.06 1.47 -6.59
CA GLY A 12 -2.51 2.76 -7.13
C GLY A 12 -1.45 3.53 -7.89
N THR A 13 -1.74 4.79 -8.20
CA THR A 13 -0.88 5.67 -9.01
C THR A 13 -0.49 6.91 -8.20
N ALA A 14 0.68 7.50 -8.44
CA ALA A 14 1.10 8.79 -7.92
C ALA A 14 1.91 9.57 -8.96
N LEU A 15 1.81 10.90 -8.93
CA LEU A 15 2.62 11.79 -9.78
C LEU A 15 3.79 12.36 -8.98
N ARG A 16 4.98 12.44 -9.56
CA ARG A 16 6.11 13.17 -8.99
C ARG A 16 6.59 14.27 -9.91
N ILE A 17 6.65 15.49 -9.40
CA ILE A 17 7.20 16.65 -10.12
C ILE A 17 8.58 16.95 -9.55
N ILE A 18 9.62 16.68 -10.34
CA ILE A 18 11.02 16.65 -9.93
C ILE A 18 11.74 17.89 -10.46
N ASN A 19 12.41 18.63 -9.57
CA ASN A 19 13.39 19.62 -9.96
C ASN A 19 14.72 18.92 -10.23
N ARG A 20 15.12 18.79 -11.50
CA ARG A 20 16.36 18.07 -11.88
C ARG A 20 17.64 18.71 -11.36
N THR A 21 17.61 19.98 -10.96
CA THR A 21 18.79 20.68 -10.44
C THR A 21 19.04 20.33 -8.98
N THR A 22 17.99 20.28 -8.16
CA THR A 22 18.13 19.97 -6.72
C THR A 22 17.82 18.51 -6.40
N SER A 23 17.23 17.76 -7.34
CA SER A 23 16.60 16.46 -7.14
C SER A 23 15.43 16.45 -6.14
N ASN A 24 14.99 17.62 -5.65
CA ASN A 24 13.81 17.73 -4.80
C ASN A 24 12.54 17.55 -5.64
N TYR A 25 11.48 17.03 -5.04
CA TYR A 25 10.24 16.79 -5.76
C TYR A 25 8.98 16.98 -4.92
N ILE A 26 7.86 17.20 -5.60
CA ILE A 26 6.50 17.16 -5.04
C ILE A 26 5.86 15.83 -5.44
N ILE A 27 5.05 15.26 -4.54
CA ILE A 27 4.25 14.07 -4.79
C ILE A 27 2.76 14.46 -4.84
N ILE A 28 2.02 13.92 -5.81
CA ILE A 28 0.57 14.07 -5.91
C ILE A 28 -0.14 12.72 -5.85
N GLY A 29 -0.88 12.55 -4.75
CA GLY A 29 -1.53 11.35 -4.25
C GLY A 29 -0.56 10.26 -3.79
N GLY A 30 -1.08 9.09 -3.47
CA GLY A 30 -0.30 7.99 -2.88
C GLY A 30 -0.94 6.63 -3.11
N PHE A 31 -0.25 5.57 -2.69
CA PHE A 31 -0.73 4.19 -2.77
C PHE A 31 0.04 3.28 -1.80
N GLU A 32 -0.59 2.18 -1.38
CA GLU A 32 -0.01 1.22 -0.43
C GLU A 32 1.31 0.66 -0.96
N GLY A 33 2.38 0.67 -0.15
CA GLY A 33 3.70 0.21 -0.58
C GLY A 33 4.53 1.24 -1.37
N MET A 34 4.12 2.52 -1.38
CA MET A 34 4.81 3.59 -2.13
C MET A 34 6.29 3.75 -1.73
N GLN A 35 6.61 3.71 -0.44
CA GLN A 35 7.98 3.76 0.07
C GLN A 35 8.84 2.58 -0.42
N ARG A 36 8.25 1.38 -0.56
CA ARG A 36 8.94 0.20 -1.09
C ARG A 36 9.20 0.35 -2.59
N TYR A 37 8.21 0.86 -3.34
CA TYR A 37 8.40 1.25 -4.74
C TYR A 37 9.55 2.26 -4.87
N MET A 38 9.58 3.27 -4.00
CA MET A 38 10.61 4.30 -4.03
C MET A 38 12.00 3.74 -3.70
N GLY A 39 12.12 2.88 -2.69
CA GLY A 39 13.35 2.18 -2.35
C GLY A 39 13.89 1.32 -3.52
N ARG A 40 13.03 0.53 -4.16
CA ARG A 40 13.37 -0.30 -5.35
C ARG A 40 13.98 0.53 -6.49
N HIS A 41 13.49 1.75 -6.67
CA HIS A 41 13.95 2.66 -7.73
C HIS A 41 15.01 3.66 -7.25
N LYS A 42 15.62 3.44 -6.07
CA LYS A 42 16.65 4.31 -5.47
C LYS A 42 16.19 5.77 -5.31
N ILE A 43 14.89 5.98 -5.08
CA ILE A 43 14.30 7.30 -4.86
C ILE A 43 14.27 7.58 -3.35
N LYS A 44 15.01 8.60 -2.91
CA LYS A 44 15.05 9.01 -1.50
C LYS A 44 13.77 9.74 -1.08
N SER A 45 13.07 9.24 -0.07
CA SER A 45 11.86 9.86 0.50
C SER A 45 12.16 11.19 1.19
N SER A 46 13.37 11.35 1.72
CA SER A 46 13.89 12.59 2.32
C SER A 46 13.83 13.80 1.38
N LYS A 47 13.92 13.59 0.06
CA LYS A 47 13.87 14.67 -0.95
C LYS A 47 12.45 15.14 -1.32
N ALA A 48 11.40 14.51 -0.79
CA ALA A 48 10.00 14.86 -1.07
C ALA A 48 9.58 16.16 -0.36
N GLN A 49 9.62 17.31 -1.01
CA GLN A 49 9.33 18.61 -0.37
C GLN A 49 7.89 18.73 0.13
N VAL A 50 6.94 18.23 -0.67
CA VAL A 50 5.50 18.27 -0.37
C VAL A 50 4.84 16.99 -0.83
N ILE A 51 3.90 16.48 -0.04
CA ILE A 51 3.04 15.36 -0.39
C ILE A 51 1.58 15.85 -0.43
N CYS A 52 0.95 15.73 -1.58
CA CYS A 52 -0.44 16.11 -1.78
C CYS A 52 -1.34 14.89 -1.58
N ILE A 53 -2.17 14.89 -0.53
CA ILE A 53 -3.09 13.78 -0.23
C ILE A 53 -4.42 14.08 -0.90
N CYS A 54 -4.78 13.26 -1.87
CA CYS A 54 -5.95 13.46 -2.73
C CYS A 54 -7.16 12.64 -2.28
N SER A 55 -6.99 11.61 -1.45
CA SER A 55 -8.11 10.85 -0.91
C SER A 55 -7.90 10.39 0.53
N GLU A 56 -8.99 9.99 1.19
CA GLU A 56 -8.96 9.47 2.56
C GLU A 56 -8.24 8.12 2.68
N TYR A 57 -8.12 7.33 1.62
CA TYR A 57 -7.40 6.04 1.67
C TYR A 57 -5.91 6.18 1.39
N GLU A 58 -5.51 7.22 0.66
CA GLU A 58 -4.10 7.60 0.51
C GLU A 58 -3.44 8.00 1.84
N ILE A 59 -4.22 8.14 2.92
CA ILE A 59 -3.75 8.43 4.28
C ILE A 59 -2.78 7.36 4.76
N VAL A 60 -3.10 6.06 4.62
CA VAL A 60 -2.24 5.00 5.16
C VAL A 60 -0.83 5.03 4.54
N PRO A 61 -0.68 5.08 3.20
CA PRO A 61 0.64 5.03 2.59
C PRO A 61 1.36 6.38 2.56
N ALA A 62 0.62 7.49 2.38
CA ALA A 62 1.23 8.81 2.27
C ALA A 62 1.74 9.35 3.61
N ILE A 63 1.16 8.91 4.73
CA ILE A 63 1.39 9.51 6.05
C ILE A 63 2.28 8.66 6.91
N SER A 64 2.15 7.33 6.87
CA SER A 64 2.86 6.49 7.83
C SER A 64 4.12 5.87 7.23
N GLY A 65 4.05 5.10 6.14
CA GLY A 65 5.22 4.51 5.50
C GLY A 65 6.19 5.55 4.92
N MET A 66 5.65 6.54 4.21
CA MET A 66 6.44 7.62 3.61
C MET A 66 7.10 8.53 4.65
N LEU A 67 6.40 8.87 5.73
CA LEU A 67 6.96 9.71 6.79
C LEU A 67 8.02 8.96 7.60
N THR A 68 7.71 7.75 8.07
CA THR A 68 8.66 6.94 8.85
C THR A 68 9.92 6.71 8.04
N THR A 69 9.79 6.31 6.77
CA THR A 69 10.94 6.16 5.87
C THR A 69 11.71 7.48 5.71
N ALA A 70 11.04 8.61 5.49
CA ALA A 70 11.71 9.90 5.37
C ALA A 70 12.43 10.32 6.66
N MET A 71 11.84 10.04 7.83
CA MET A 71 12.46 10.30 9.14
C MET A 71 13.71 9.44 9.36
N HIS A 72 13.65 8.16 9.00
CA HIS A 72 14.81 7.27 9.01
C HIS A 72 15.91 7.74 8.03
N GLU A 73 15.54 8.36 6.91
CA GLU A 73 16.47 9.03 6.00
C GLU A 73 16.97 10.40 6.50
N GLY A 74 16.63 10.81 7.73
CA GLY A 74 17.11 12.03 8.38
C GLY A 74 16.24 13.27 8.16
N LYS A 75 15.06 13.13 7.55
CA LYS A 75 14.14 14.25 7.34
C LYS A 75 13.30 14.52 8.58
N ARG A 76 13.40 15.74 9.10
CA ARG A 76 12.65 16.15 10.31
C ARG A 76 11.22 16.61 10.02
N HIS A 77 10.97 17.19 8.85
CA HIS A 77 9.66 17.75 8.50
C HIS A 77 9.28 17.43 7.05
N THR A 78 8.11 16.84 6.84
CA THR A 78 7.46 16.70 5.53
C THR A 78 6.18 17.49 5.55
N LYS A 79 5.97 18.32 4.52
CA LYS A 79 4.76 19.15 4.40
C LYS A 79 3.68 18.41 3.64
N TYR A 80 2.46 18.47 4.16
CA TYR A 80 1.31 17.84 3.53
C TYR A 80 0.33 18.90 3.02
N VAL A 81 -0.16 18.71 1.81
CA VAL A 81 -1.24 19.53 1.25
C VAL A 81 -2.44 18.61 1.04
N SER A 82 -3.60 19.01 1.57
CA SER A 82 -4.84 18.24 1.44
C SER A 82 -6.03 19.18 1.66
N THR A 83 -7.25 18.70 1.42
CA THR A 83 -8.46 19.45 1.79
C THR A 83 -8.62 19.51 3.30
N GLU A 84 -9.34 20.51 3.81
CA GLU A 84 -9.58 20.65 5.27
C GLU A 84 -10.23 19.40 5.87
N LYS A 85 -11.16 18.80 5.12
CA LYS A 85 -11.81 17.54 5.49
C LYS A 85 -10.80 16.41 5.68
N ILE A 86 -9.88 16.21 4.72
CA ILE A 86 -8.82 15.20 4.79
C ILE A 86 -7.81 15.53 5.89
N ALA A 87 -7.37 16.78 6.03
CA ALA A 87 -6.44 17.18 7.09
C ALA A 87 -7.01 16.88 8.49
N ARG A 88 -8.24 17.31 8.75
CA ARG A 88 -8.97 17.01 9.99
C ARG A 88 -9.13 15.51 10.19
N ARG A 89 -9.42 14.79 9.09
CA ARG A 89 -9.53 13.34 9.08
C ARG A 89 -8.29 12.70 9.68
N ILE A 90 -7.13 13.08 9.15
CA ILE A 90 -5.83 12.56 9.53
C ILE A 90 -5.51 12.93 10.96
N GLN A 91 -5.72 14.17 11.38
CA GLN A 91 -5.40 14.62 12.73
C GLN A 91 -6.19 13.84 13.80
N GLU A 92 -7.45 13.54 13.52
CA GLU A 92 -8.32 12.77 14.42
C GLU A 92 -8.04 11.25 14.39
N VAL A 93 -7.60 10.70 13.25
CA VAL A 93 -7.25 9.26 13.11
C VAL A 93 -5.80 8.99 13.52
N GLY A 94 -4.94 10.01 13.44
CA GLY A 94 -3.48 9.94 13.45
C GLY A 94 -2.97 9.03 14.54
N MET A 95 -2.64 7.79 14.15
CA MET A 95 -2.28 6.69 15.03
C MET A 95 -0.90 6.90 15.66
N GLY A 96 -0.73 7.96 16.46
CA GLY A 96 0.53 8.31 17.10
C GLY A 96 1.60 8.90 16.17
N ILE A 97 1.24 9.32 14.95
CA ILE A 97 2.16 9.97 14.02
C ILE A 97 2.33 11.45 14.42
N GLY A 98 3.41 11.78 15.12
CA GLY A 98 3.69 13.14 15.59
C GLY A 98 4.08 14.13 14.48
N ASN A 99 3.80 15.42 14.71
CA ASN A 99 4.20 16.59 13.90
C ASN A 99 3.81 16.55 12.40
N LEU A 100 2.54 16.26 12.11
CA LEU A 100 1.98 16.46 10.77
C LEU A 100 1.54 17.93 10.58
N GLU A 101 2.23 18.64 9.70
CA GLU A 101 1.84 19.99 9.28
C GLU A 101 1.04 19.94 7.97
N PHE A 102 -0.23 20.33 8.06
CA PHE A 102 -1.13 20.44 6.92
C PHE A 102 -1.25 21.89 6.44
N PHE A 103 -1.18 22.08 5.14
CA PHE A 103 -1.37 23.37 4.48
C PHE A 103 -2.51 23.26 3.48
N GLY A 104 -3.42 24.24 3.47
CA GLY A 104 -4.41 24.36 2.39
C GLY A 104 -3.78 24.82 1.06
N LYS A 105 -2.62 25.49 1.13
CA LYS A 105 -1.83 25.96 -0.01
C LYS A 105 -0.34 25.91 0.33
N TYR A 106 0.47 25.53 -0.65
CA TYR A 106 1.92 25.65 -0.61
C TYR A 106 2.32 26.77 -1.56
N ASP A 107 2.74 27.92 -1.03
CA ASP A 107 2.91 29.15 -1.81
C ASP A 107 4.18 29.94 -1.41
N ASN A 108 4.27 31.19 -1.87
CA ASN A 108 5.39 32.11 -1.62
C ASN A 108 5.77 32.32 -0.15
N LYS A 109 4.93 31.94 0.82
CA LYS A 109 5.25 31.97 2.26
C LYS A 109 6.20 30.83 2.68
N CYS A 110 6.43 29.84 1.82
CA CYS A 110 7.39 28.76 2.03
C CYS A 110 8.76 29.09 1.41
N PRO A 111 9.84 29.25 2.21
CA PRO A 111 11.18 29.59 1.71
C PRO A 111 11.77 28.50 0.79
N GLU A 112 11.45 27.24 1.06
CA GLU A 112 11.98 26.06 0.35
C GLU A 112 11.14 25.64 -0.87
N ARG A 113 10.23 26.50 -1.34
CA ARG A 113 9.28 26.15 -2.39
C ARG A 113 9.96 25.80 -3.71
N ILE A 114 9.50 24.70 -4.31
CA ILE A 114 9.88 24.32 -5.67
C ILE A 114 8.77 24.60 -6.70
N ALA A 115 7.53 24.75 -6.24
CA ALA A 115 6.36 25.11 -7.03
C ALA A 115 5.26 25.63 -6.09
N ASP A 116 4.27 26.33 -6.63
CA ASP A 116 3.04 26.65 -5.88
C ASP A 116 2.02 25.52 -6.07
N VAL A 117 1.38 25.06 -4.98
CA VAL A 117 0.40 23.96 -5.00
C VAL A 117 -0.90 24.36 -4.30
N CYS A 118 -2.04 24.04 -4.91
CA CYS A 118 -3.37 24.21 -4.33
C CYS A 118 -4.21 22.94 -4.54
N ILE A 119 -5.00 22.56 -3.54
CA ILE A 119 -5.90 21.40 -3.61
C ILE A 119 -7.33 21.82 -3.27
N GLU A 120 -8.30 21.28 -4.00
CA GLU A 120 -9.72 21.51 -3.76
C GLU A 120 -10.56 20.26 -4.09
N GLU A 121 -11.54 19.92 -3.24
CA GLU A 121 -12.47 18.80 -3.43
C GLU A 121 -13.87 19.33 -3.76
N ARG A 122 -14.46 18.86 -4.86
CA ARG A 122 -15.82 19.20 -5.28
C ARG A 122 -16.49 18.01 -5.95
N LYS A 123 -17.71 17.65 -5.48
CA LYS A 123 -18.60 16.66 -6.11
C LYS A 123 -17.90 15.33 -6.51
N GLY A 124 -17.11 14.76 -5.59
CA GLY A 124 -16.43 13.47 -5.80
C GLY A 124 -15.14 13.53 -6.64
N LEU A 125 -14.64 14.72 -6.93
CA LEU A 125 -13.36 14.97 -7.61
C LEU A 125 -12.46 15.83 -6.74
N VAL A 126 -11.15 15.58 -6.81
CA VAL A 126 -10.12 16.42 -6.20
C VAL A 126 -9.23 17.02 -7.28
N TYR A 127 -9.10 18.34 -7.26
CA TYR A 127 -8.30 19.13 -8.18
C TYR A 127 -7.03 19.59 -7.48
N THR A 128 -5.88 19.16 -7.97
CA THR A 128 -4.56 19.61 -7.49
C THR A 128 -3.88 20.41 -8.59
N ALA A 129 -3.72 21.72 -8.37
CA ALA A 129 -3.04 22.60 -9.31
C ALA A 129 -1.60 22.87 -8.86
N VAL A 130 -0.66 22.79 -9.80
CA VAL A 130 0.76 23.08 -9.59
C VAL A 130 1.26 24.12 -10.58
N THR A 131 1.82 25.21 -10.07
CA THR A 131 2.44 26.28 -10.85
C THR A 131 3.95 26.23 -10.66
N LEU A 132 4.69 25.91 -11.73
CA LEU A 132 6.14 25.85 -11.70
C LEU A 132 6.75 27.24 -11.92
N PRO A 133 7.81 27.62 -11.19
CA PRO A 133 8.45 28.91 -11.37
C PRO A 133 9.16 28.99 -12.72
N ASN A 134 8.88 30.06 -13.48
CA ASN A 134 9.53 30.33 -14.76
C ASN A 134 11.04 30.48 -14.60
N LYS A 135 11.80 29.98 -15.58
CA LYS A 135 13.25 30.21 -15.62
C LYS A 135 13.50 31.52 -16.35
N LYS A 136 13.96 32.53 -15.59
CA LYS A 136 14.40 33.81 -16.14
C LYS A 136 15.46 33.60 -17.23
N ALA A 137 15.41 34.47 -18.24
CA ALA A 137 16.37 34.54 -19.33
C ALA A 137 17.80 34.71 -18.79
N SER A 138 18.62 33.65 -18.86
CA SER A 138 20.00 33.65 -18.39
C SER A 138 20.94 34.10 -19.50
N PHE A 139 22.02 34.79 -19.14
CA PHE A 139 23.06 35.16 -20.10
C PHE A 139 23.75 33.92 -20.67
N ASN A 140 23.97 33.88 -21.99
CA ASN A 140 24.63 32.81 -22.70
C ASN A 140 26.04 33.27 -23.10
N VAL A 141 27.04 32.79 -22.37
CA VAL A 141 28.44 33.17 -22.55
C VAL A 141 28.99 32.65 -23.88
N GLU A 142 28.54 31.49 -24.36
CA GLU A 142 28.98 30.91 -25.64
C GLU A 142 28.50 31.75 -26.82
N LYS A 143 27.22 32.16 -26.83
CA LYS A 143 26.68 33.10 -27.84
C LYS A 143 27.39 34.44 -27.87
N ALA A 144 27.80 34.94 -26.70
CA ALA A 144 28.57 36.17 -26.61
C ALA A 144 30.00 35.96 -27.15
N ALA A 145 30.63 34.84 -26.81
CA ALA A 145 31.95 34.48 -27.28
C ALA A 145 32.01 34.31 -28.81
N GLU A 146 30.98 33.75 -29.44
CA GLU A 146 30.83 33.66 -30.90
C GLU A 146 30.84 35.03 -31.61
N LYS A 147 30.47 36.11 -30.89
CA LYS A 147 30.48 37.49 -31.37
C LYS A 147 31.73 38.28 -30.93
N GLY A 148 32.76 37.58 -30.45
CA GLY A 148 33.99 38.21 -29.97
C GLY A 148 33.87 38.90 -28.59
N ILE A 149 32.78 38.65 -27.86
CA ILE A 149 32.48 39.23 -26.54
C ILE A 149 32.74 38.15 -25.48
N SER A 150 34.02 37.96 -25.14
CA SER A 150 34.47 36.89 -24.23
C SER A 150 35.34 37.39 -23.07
N SER A 151 35.88 38.60 -23.16
CA SER A 151 36.76 39.15 -22.13
C SER A 151 35.97 39.59 -20.88
N LYS A 152 36.64 39.56 -19.71
CA LYS A 152 36.04 40.05 -18.45
C LYS A 152 35.60 41.52 -18.54
N SER A 153 36.32 42.35 -19.29
CA SER A 153 35.96 43.76 -19.50
C SER A 153 34.73 43.91 -20.39
N ASP A 154 34.60 43.09 -21.44
CA ASP A 154 33.46 43.11 -22.35
C ASP A 154 32.18 42.70 -21.61
N LEU A 155 32.22 41.60 -20.85
CA LEU A 155 31.09 41.13 -20.05
C LEU A 155 30.71 42.12 -18.94
N ALA A 156 31.68 42.78 -18.31
CA ALA A 156 31.42 43.81 -17.30
C ALA A 156 30.76 45.06 -17.91
N THR A 157 31.21 45.47 -19.10
CA THR A 157 30.62 46.59 -19.84
C THR A 157 29.18 46.27 -20.20
N LEU A 158 28.95 45.11 -20.83
CA LEU A 158 27.63 44.64 -21.23
C LEU A 158 26.66 44.50 -20.03
N ASN A 159 27.12 44.03 -18.87
CA ASN A 159 26.31 43.98 -17.64
C ASN A 159 25.97 45.37 -17.07
N LYS A 160 26.88 46.34 -17.20
CA LYS A 160 26.73 47.68 -16.61
C LYS A 160 25.90 48.61 -17.49
N THR A 161 26.05 48.53 -18.81
CA THR A 161 25.42 49.45 -19.77
C THR A 161 24.28 48.82 -20.55
N GLY A 162 24.14 47.49 -20.51
CA GLY A 162 23.16 46.74 -21.31
C GLY A 162 23.52 46.64 -22.80
N ARG A 163 24.67 47.19 -23.23
CA ARG A 163 25.11 47.22 -24.63
C ARG A 163 26.63 47.27 -24.77
N ILE A 164 27.16 46.75 -25.87
CA ILE A 164 28.59 46.83 -26.20
C ILE A 164 28.78 47.02 -27.71
N VAL A 165 29.79 47.79 -28.11
CA VAL A 165 30.19 47.91 -29.51
C VAL A 165 31.47 47.12 -29.71
N LYS A 166 31.45 46.14 -30.61
CA LYS A 166 32.61 45.31 -30.97
C LYS A 166 32.76 45.31 -32.49
N GLU A 167 33.95 45.66 -32.98
CA GLU A 167 34.25 45.72 -34.43
C GLU A 167 33.25 46.56 -35.26
N GLY A 168 32.75 47.65 -34.67
CA GLY A 168 31.80 48.55 -35.34
C GLY A 168 30.34 48.08 -35.33
N VAL A 169 30.05 46.92 -34.73
CA VAL A 169 28.68 46.39 -34.55
C VAL A 169 28.24 46.60 -33.10
N GLU A 170 27.07 47.20 -32.91
CA GLU A 170 26.44 47.36 -31.59
C GLU A 170 25.63 46.10 -31.25
N TYR A 171 25.86 45.57 -30.06
CA TYR A 171 25.15 44.41 -29.52
C TYR A 171 24.49 44.76 -28.19
N PHE A 172 23.25 44.31 -28.00
CA PHE A 172 22.50 44.48 -26.76
C PHE A 172 22.57 43.23 -25.88
N VAL A 173 22.56 43.41 -24.55
CA VAL A 173 22.65 42.31 -23.58
C VAL A 173 21.57 41.25 -23.79
N ASP A 174 20.39 41.67 -24.26
CA ASP A 174 19.25 40.80 -24.50
C ASP A 174 19.44 39.85 -25.69
N GLU A 175 20.31 40.18 -26.65
CA GLU A 175 20.67 39.29 -27.78
C GLU A 175 21.42 38.04 -27.32
N PHE A 176 22.14 38.15 -26.21
CA PHE A 176 22.90 37.07 -25.60
C PHE A 176 22.13 36.35 -24.50
N ARG A 177 20.90 36.75 -24.20
CA ARG A 177 20.07 36.02 -23.26
C ARG A 177 19.48 34.77 -23.93
N ASN A 178 19.50 33.67 -23.19
CA ASN A 178 18.64 32.54 -23.50
C ASN A 178 17.17 32.96 -23.36
N LYS A 179 16.28 32.39 -24.19
CA LYS A 179 14.84 32.64 -24.04
C LYS A 179 14.38 32.25 -22.63
N GLU A 180 13.47 33.05 -22.08
CA GLU A 180 12.76 32.67 -20.86
C GLU A 180 12.04 31.33 -21.11
N ILE A 181 12.09 30.44 -20.13
CA ILE A 181 11.37 29.18 -20.19
C ILE A 181 10.14 29.32 -19.30
N LYS A 182 8.98 29.44 -19.94
CA LYS A 182 7.67 29.35 -19.29
C LYS A 182 7.26 27.88 -19.18
N TYR A 183 6.90 27.44 -17.99
CA TYR A 183 6.39 26.08 -17.77
C TYR A 183 4.86 26.07 -17.83
N PRO A 184 4.24 24.96 -18.27
CA PRO A 184 2.80 24.84 -18.23
C PRO A 184 2.30 24.78 -16.80
N LYS A 185 1.05 25.21 -16.59
CA LYS A 185 0.35 24.91 -15.34
C LYS A 185 -0.13 23.47 -15.38
N ILE A 186 0.15 22.73 -14.31
CA ILE A 186 -0.19 21.30 -14.20
C ILE A 186 -1.44 21.18 -13.33
N VAL A 187 -2.45 20.46 -13.79
CA VAL A 187 -3.69 20.19 -13.06
C VAL A 187 -3.88 18.69 -12.96
N VAL A 188 -3.96 18.15 -11.76
CA VAL A 188 -4.25 16.73 -11.51
C VAL A 188 -5.67 16.61 -11.00
N ILE A 189 -6.48 15.80 -11.67
CA ILE A 189 -7.87 15.50 -11.31
C ILE A 189 -7.92 14.06 -10.81
N THR A 190 -8.20 13.88 -9.52
CA THR A 190 -8.35 12.57 -8.87
C THR A 190 -9.83 12.22 -8.72
N VAL A 191 -10.23 11.09 -9.29
CA VAL A 191 -11.59 10.55 -9.24
C VAL A 191 -11.76 9.67 -8.01
N LEU A 192 -12.63 10.08 -7.08
CA LEU A 192 -12.84 9.37 -5.82
C LEU A 192 -13.89 8.26 -5.90
N SER A 193 -14.83 8.34 -6.86
CA SER A 193 -15.89 7.35 -7.04
C SER A 193 -16.47 7.39 -8.46
N GLU A 194 -17.34 6.42 -8.79
CA GLU A 194 -18.08 6.38 -10.06
C GLU A 194 -19.07 7.56 -10.23
N ASN A 195 -19.50 8.17 -9.11
CA ASN A 195 -20.40 9.32 -9.11
C ASN A 195 -19.60 10.62 -9.27
N TYR A 196 -19.08 10.86 -10.47
CA TYR A 196 -18.30 12.06 -10.76
C TYR A 196 -19.14 13.11 -11.52
N SER A 197 -18.91 14.38 -11.18
CA SER A 197 -19.48 15.52 -11.91
C SER A 197 -18.40 16.57 -12.12
N ILE A 198 -17.87 16.63 -13.34
CA ILE A 198 -16.91 17.67 -13.73
C ILE A 198 -17.60 19.04 -13.81
N SER A 199 -16.94 20.03 -13.21
CA SER A 199 -17.28 21.44 -13.21
C SER A 199 -16.40 22.18 -14.22
N VAL A 200 -17.03 22.90 -15.16
CA VAL A 200 -16.29 23.67 -16.18
C VAL A 200 -15.57 24.84 -15.53
N GLU A 201 -16.27 25.50 -14.61
CA GLU A 201 -15.84 26.70 -13.92
C GLU A 201 -14.53 26.45 -13.15
N ASP A 202 -14.42 25.27 -12.53
CA ASP A 202 -13.23 24.88 -11.77
C ASP A 202 -12.03 24.64 -12.69
N ILE A 203 -12.21 23.85 -13.75
CA ILE A 203 -11.14 23.61 -14.72
C ILE A 203 -10.71 24.93 -15.38
N GLN A 204 -11.66 25.81 -15.72
CA GLN A 204 -11.38 27.12 -16.29
C GLN A 204 -10.62 28.04 -15.34
N SER A 205 -10.95 28.03 -14.05
CA SER A 205 -10.22 28.80 -13.04
C SER A 205 -8.71 28.49 -13.04
N PHE A 206 -8.35 27.27 -13.44
CA PHE A 206 -6.95 26.88 -13.60
C PHE A 206 -6.35 27.29 -14.95
N ILE A 207 -7.15 27.42 -16.00
CA ILE A 207 -6.73 27.78 -17.36
C ILE A 207 -6.46 29.27 -17.53
N VAL A 208 -7.24 30.13 -16.85
CA VAL A 208 -7.16 31.59 -17.00
C VAL A 208 -5.73 32.12 -16.82
N GLY A 209 -5.27 32.95 -17.77
CA GLY A 209 -3.97 33.62 -17.72
C GLY A 209 -2.76 32.76 -18.09
N ASN A 210 -2.95 31.51 -18.52
CA ASN A 210 -1.87 30.60 -18.90
C ASN A 210 -1.86 30.33 -20.40
N GLU A 211 -0.66 30.35 -21.00
CA GLU A 211 -0.47 30.04 -22.43
C GLU A 211 -0.61 28.53 -22.69
N ARG A 212 -0.28 27.68 -21.70
CA ARG A 212 -0.35 26.21 -21.78
C ARG A 212 -0.74 25.58 -20.45
N VAL A 213 -1.63 24.58 -20.51
CA VAL A 213 -2.10 23.80 -19.35
C VAL A 213 -2.04 22.31 -19.66
N GLU A 214 -1.60 21.54 -18.68
CA GLU A 214 -1.52 20.09 -18.75
C GLU A 214 -2.42 19.46 -17.69
N ILE A 215 -3.40 18.67 -18.13
CA ILE A 215 -4.40 18.02 -17.26
C ILE A 215 -4.08 16.54 -17.15
N PHE A 216 -3.88 16.06 -15.93
CA PHE A 216 -3.62 14.67 -15.58
C PHE A 216 -4.86 14.09 -14.88
N ILE A 217 -5.41 12.99 -15.36
CA ILE A 217 -6.61 12.35 -14.78
C ILE A 217 -6.19 11.00 -14.19
N ARG A 218 -6.56 10.74 -12.93
CA ARG A 218 -6.28 9.47 -12.24
C ARG A 218 -7.47 8.99 -11.42
N GLY A 219 -7.55 7.68 -11.19
CA GLY A 219 -8.43 7.09 -10.18
C GLY A 219 -7.80 7.09 -8.80
N ALA A 220 -8.61 7.26 -7.75
CA ALA A 220 -8.21 6.96 -6.37
C ALA A 220 -8.12 5.43 -6.16
N PRO A 221 -7.16 4.92 -5.36
CA PRO A 221 -6.97 3.48 -5.15
C PRO A 221 -8.23 2.70 -4.75
N GLU A 222 -9.08 3.26 -3.90
CA GLU A 222 -10.22 2.64 -3.24
C GLU A 222 -11.50 2.57 -4.06
N GLY A 223 -11.65 3.46 -5.05
CA GLY A 223 -12.89 3.62 -5.81
C GLY A 223 -13.11 2.52 -6.84
N PHE A 224 -12.09 1.69 -7.10
CA PHE A 224 -12.08 0.78 -8.23
C PHE A 224 -11.67 -0.63 -7.83
N ARG A 225 -12.62 -1.57 -7.91
CA ARG A 225 -12.41 -3.00 -7.63
C ARG A 225 -11.82 -3.78 -8.80
N ASN A 226 -11.97 -3.25 -10.00
CA ASN A 226 -11.58 -3.87 -11.25
C ASN A 226 -11.03 -2.77 -12.17
N THR A 227 -9.86 -3.02 -12.74
CA THR A 227 -9.21 -2.15 -13.73
C THR A 227 -10.15 -1.79 -14.87
N GLN A 228 -11.07 -2.67 -15.27
CA GLN A 228 -12.10 -2.36 -16.27
C GLN A 228 -13.07 -1.25 -15.83
N ILE A 229 -13.45 -1.21 -14.55
CA ILE A 229 -14.33 -0.15 -14.01
C ILE A 229 -13.56 1.16 -13.99
N GLU A 230 -12.33 1.15 -13.49
CA GLU A 230 -11.42 2.30 -13.52
C GLU A 230 -11.30 2.87 -14.93
N HIS A 231 -11.01 2.02 -15.92
CA HIS A 231 -10.92 2.41 -17.32
C HIS A 231 -12.23 3.02 -17.84
N LYS A 232 -13.39 2.38 -17.61
CA LYS A 232 -14.69 2.91 -18.04
C LYS A 232 -14.96 4.28 -17.45
N THR A 233 -14.69 4.48 -16.17
CA THR A 233 -14.87 5.75 -15.47
C THR A 233 -13.92 6.81 -16.01
N LEU A 234 -12.62 6.51 -16.16
CA LEU A 234 -11.62 7.44 -16.70
C LEU A 234 -11.94 7.86 -18.15
N VAL A 235 -12.37 6.92 -19.00
CA VAL A 235 -12.85 7.23 -20.37
C VAL A 235 -14.03 8.19 -20.34
N SER A 236 -14.96 7.98 -19.40
CA SER A 236 -16.18 8.77 -19.33
C SER A 236 -15.90 10.18 -18.78
N VAL A 237 -14.95 10.31 -17.83
CA VAL A 237 -14.39 11.57 -17.33
C VAL A 237 -13.67 12.32 -18.45
N GLU A 238 -12.79 11.66 -19.22
CA GLU A 238 -12.08 12.25 -20.37
C GLU A 238 -13.07 12.87 -21.36
N LYS A 239 -14.06 12.09 -21.79
CA LYS A 239 -15.07 12.52 -22.76
C LYS A 239 -15.82 13.76 -22.26
N GLU A 240 -16.21 13.76 -20.98
CA GLU A 240 -16.95 14.84 -20.35
C GLU A 240 -16.09 16.12 -20.27
N ILE A 241 -14.83 16.04 -19.80
CA ILE A 241 -13.90 17.19 -19.76
C ILE A 241 -13.73 17.77 -21.16
N LYS A 242 -13.47 16.92 -22.15
CA LYS A 242 -13.27 17.36 -23.54
C LYS A 242 -14.51 18.09 -24.07
N CYS A 243 -15.71 17.55 -23.87
CA CYS A 243 -16.95 18.19 -24.30
C CYS A 243 -17.12 19.57 -23.66
N LYS A 244 -17.02 19.60 -22.33
CA LYS A 244 -17.32 20.77 -21.50
C LYS A 244 -16.31 21.91 -21.64
N VAL A 245 -15.01 21.61 -21.67
CA VAL A 245 -13.96 22.62 -21.84
C VAL A 245 -13.93 23.15 -23.28
N VAL A 246 -14.08 22.29 -24.30
CA VAL A 246 -14.02 22.72 -25.70
C VAL A 246 -15.23 23.57 -26.10
N LEU A 247 -16.45 23.21 -25.71
CA LEU A 247 -17.66 23.97 -26.07
C LEU A 247 -17.59 25.42 -25.54
N HIS A 248 -17.08 25.62 -24.33
CA HIS A 248 -17.00 26.93 -23.70
C HIS A 248 -15.78 27.76 -24.16
N ASN A 249 -14.68 27.12 -24.58
CA ASN A 249 -13.50 27.81 -25.11
C ASN A 249 -13.68 28.34 -26.56
N LYS A 250 -14.84 28.13 -27.20
CA LYS A 250 -15.10 28.63 -28.56
C LYS A 250 -15.16 30.15 -28.67
N THR A 251 -15.18 30.89 -27.55
CA THR A 251 -15.55 32.33 -27.55
C THR A 251 -14.46 33.35 -27.18
N ALA A 252 -13.16 33.04 -26.98
CA ALA A 252 -12.22 34.12 -26.61
C ALA A 252 -10.77 33.99 -27.12
N LYS A 253 -10.39 34.97 -27.95
CA LYS A 253 -9.11 35.62 -28.34
C LYS A 253 -7.71 35.09 -27.96
N THR A 254 -7.54 34.12 -27.07
CA THR A 254 -6.26 33.48 -26.75
C THR A 254 -6.50 31.99 -26.66
N ILE A 255 -6.11 31.25 -27.71
CA ILE A 255 -6.21 29.79 -27.73
C ILE A 255 -5.21 29.26 -26.70
N THR A 256 -5.68 28.98 -25.46
CA THR A 256 -4.86 28.28 -24.48
C THR A 256 -4.70 26.82 -24.91
N GLU A 257 -3.45 26.36 -25.05
CA GLU A 257 -3.15 24.98 -25.39
C GLU A 257 -3.42 24.08 -24.16
N VAL A 258 -4.34 23.10 -24.31
CA VAL A 258 -4.68 22.14 -23.25
C VAL A 258 -4.29 20.74 -23.69
N ALA A 259 -3.34 20.12 -22.99
CA ALA A 259 -2.99 18.71 -23.15
C ALA A 259 -3.65 17.85 -22.06
N GLN A 260 -4.12 16.66 -22.44
CA GLN A 260 -4.79 15.71 -21.55
C GLN A 260 -3.99 14.41 -21.46
N TYR A 261 -3.72 14.00 -20.22
CA TYR A 261 -3.00 12.80 -19.87
C TYR A 261 -3.86 11.93 -18.96
N ILE A 262 -3.96 10.65 -19.30
CA ILE A 262 -4.75 9.68 -18.51
C ILE A 262 -3.78 8.70 -17.88
N LEU A 263 -3.80 8.68 -16.55
CA LEU A 263 -2.93 7.84 -15.75
C LEU A 263 -3.68 6.58 -15.38
N ILE A 264 -3.11 5.46 -15.77
CA ILE A 264 -3.70 4.14 -15.56
C ILE A 264 -2.78 3.34 -14.64
N LYS A 265 -3.40 2.54 -13.75
CA LYS A 265 -2.67 1.59 -12.91
C LYS A 265 -1.82 0.65 -13.76
N SER A 266 -0.54 0.57 -13.45
CA SER A 266 0.31 -0.52 -13.93
C SER A 266 -0.17 -1.79 -13.26
N GLU A 267 -0.56 -2.77 -14.07
CA GLU A 267 -0.91 -4.07 -13.55
C GLU A 267 0.26 -5.06 -13.65
N VAL A 268 1.46 -4.56 -13.96
CA VAL A 268 2.67 -5.38 -14.10
C VAL A 268 3.48 -5.24 -12.82
N GLU A 269 3.50 -6.27 -11.98
CA GLU A 269 4.61 -6.42 -11.05
C GLU A 269 5.77 -7.11 -11.77
N ALA A 270 6.94 -6.51 -11.61
CA ALA A 270 8.08 -6.70 -12.48
C ALA A 270 8.46 -8.17 -12.64
N ASP A 271 8.65 -8.61 -13.88
CA ASP A 271 9.26 -9.89 -14.20
C ASP A 271 10.54 -10.11 -13.38
N CYS A 272 11.28 -9.05 -13.02
CA CYS A 272 12.44 -9.13 -12.14
C CYS A 272 12.16 -9.59 -10.69
N VAL A 273 10.98 -9.32 -10.12
CA VAL A 273 10.59 -9.83 -8.78
C VAL A 273 10.24 -11.31 -8.90
N LYS A 274 9.47 -11.68 -9.93
CA LYS A 274 9.17 -13.08 -10.22
C LYS A 274 10.45 -13.86 -10.49
N ASP A 275 11.36 -13.32 -11.28
CA ASP A 275 12.66 -13.92 -11.60
C ASP A 275 13.56 -14.01 -10.38
N PHE A 276 13.58 -12.98 -9.52
CA PHE A 276 14.27 -13.01 -8.23
C PHE A 276 13.81 -14.20 -7.39
N TYR A 277 12.51 -14.34 -7.19
CA TYR A 277 11.98 -15.44 -6.38
C TYR A 277 12.06 -16.81 -7.07
N ASN A 278 11.92 -16.86 -8.40
CA ASN A 278 12.14 -18.09 -9.17
C ASN A 278 13.60 -18.56 -9.07
N LYS A 279 14.56 -17.62 -9.03
CA LYS A 279 15.98 -17.94 -8.82
C LYS A 279 16.27 -18.38 -7.39
N ILE A 280 15.69 -17.70 -6.41
CA ILE A 280 16.04 -17.90 -4.99
C ILE A 280 15.24 -19.03 -4.33
N CYS A 281 14.00 -19.29 -4.78
CA CYS A 281 13.12 -20.25 -4.14
C CYS A 281 12.09 -20.85 -5.15
N PRO A 282 12.55 -21.56 -6.20
CA PRO A 282 11.70 -22.05 -7.30
C PRO A 282 10.59 -23.01 -6.84
N VAL A 283 10.82 -23.76 -5.76
CA VAL A 283 9.87 -24.77 -5.24
C VAL A 283 8.68 -24.13 -4.51
N TYR A 284 8.88 -22.95 -3.89
CA TYR A 284 7.90 -22.36 -2.96
C TYR A 284 7.34 -21.02 -3.45
N THR A 285 7.86 -20.46 -4.55
CA THR A 285 7.37 -19.20 -5.13
C THR A 285 6.50 -19.26 -6.40
N PRO A 286 5.84 -20.38 -6.79
CA PRO A 286 4.87 -20.35 -7.90
C PRO A 286 3.62 -19.50 -7.58
N LEU A 287 3.60 -18.87 -6.39
CA LEU A 287 2.51 -18.07 -5.88
C LEU A 287 2.45 -16.65 -6.38
N ILE A 288 3.56 -16.04 -6.81
CA ILE A 288 3.47 -14.69 -7.37
C ILE A 288 2.75 -14.83 -8.70
N ARG A 289 1.56 -14.22 -8.82
CA ARG A 289 0.91 -14.05 -10.11
C ARG A 289 1.70 -13.01 -10.89
N PRO A 290 2.46 -13.35 -11.94
CA PRO A 290 2.67 -12.40 -13.01
C PRO A 290 1.31 -12.21 -13.66
N ARG A 291 0.55 -11.22 -13.21
CA ARG A 291 -0.58 -10.81 -14.02
C ARG A 291 0.04 -10.08 -15.23
N VAL A 292 0.24 -10.82 -16.31
CA VAL A 292 0.63 -10.24 -17.59
C VAL A 292 -0.64 -9.70 -18.20
N TYR A 293 -0.79 -8.38 -18.12
CA TYR A 293 -1.95 -7.72 -18.70
C TYR A 293 -1.63 -7.22 -20.08
N LYS A 294 -2.46 -7.66 -21.02
CA LYS A 294 -2.59 -7.03 -22.32
C LYS A 294 -3.49 -5.81 -22.13
N LEU A 295 -3.09 -4.63 -22.61
CA LEU A 295 -3.98 -3.47 -22.68
C LEU A 295 -5.25 -3.86 -23.45
N CYS A 296 -6.29 -4.25 -22.73
CA CYS A 296 -7.59 -4.54 -23.28
C CYS A 296 -8.41 -3.26 -23.11
N HIS A 297 -9.06 -2.80 -24.18
CA HIS A 297 -10.00 -1.66 -24.17
C HIS A 297 -9.41 -0.24 -24.18
N THR A 298 -8.10 -0.02 -24.38
CA THR A 298 -7.57 1.35 -24.62
C THR A 298 -7.96 1.95 -25.97
N LYS A 299 -8.49 1.15 -26.90
CA LYS A 299 -9.04 1.59 -28.20
C LYS A 299 -10.14 2.68 -28.10
N TYR A 300 -10.69 2.91 -26.91
CA TYR A 300 -11.69 3.95 -26.66
C TYR A 300 -11.08 5.30 -26.23
N LEU A 301 -9.81 5.33 -25.82
CA LEU A 301 -9.05 6.53 -25.46
C LEU A 301 -8.42 7.09 -26.73
N ARG A 302 -9.17 7.93 -27.45
CA ARG A 302 -8.85 8.28 -28.86
C ARG A 302 -7.95 9.50 -29.04
N ASN A 303 -7.80 10.38 -28.03
CA ASN A 303 -7.09 11.66 -28.19
C ASN A 303 -6.20 12.09 -27.02
N SER A 304 -6.35 11.49 -25.84
CA SER A 304 -5.47 11.76 -24.70
C SER A 304 -4.22 10.89 -24.74
N GLN A 305 -3.12 11.39 -24.17
CA GLN A 305 -1.91 10.60 -24.00
C GLN A 305 -2.11 9.66 -22.80
N VAL A 306 -2.17 8.36 -23.08
CA VAL A 306 -2.27 7.34 -22.04
C VAL A 306 -0.87 7.13 -21.48
N LEU A 307 -0.71 7.38 -20.18
CA LEU A 307 0.54 7.22 -19.47
C LEU A 307 0.42 6.06 -18.48
N ILE A 308 1.40 5.18 -18.56
CA ILE A 308 1.54 3.99 -17.71
C ILE A 308 2.92 4.09 -17.04
N ASP A 309 3.13 3.31 -15.99
CA ASP A 309 4.40 3.10 -15.26
C ASP A 309 5.70 3.61 -15.91
N GLN A 310 6.54 4.26 -15.11
CA GLN A 310 7.84 4.80 -15.51
C GLN A 310 7.82 5.75 -16.72
N SER A 311 6.65 6.34 -17.04
CA SER A 311 6.57 7.44 -18.00
C SER A 311 7.26 8.67 -17.42
N PHE A 312 8.30 9.14 -18.10
CA PHE A 312 8.96 10.41 -17.81
C PHE A 312 8.54 11.47 -18.83
N ILE A 313 8.11 12.63 -18.34
CA ILE A 313 7.88 13.83 -19.14
C ILE A 313 8.97 14.84 -18.78
N ASN A 314 9.85 15.13 -19.73
CA ASN A 314 10.94 16.09 -19.53
C ASN A 314 10.56 17.47 -20.08
N TYR A 315 10.69 18.53 -19.28
CA TYR A 315 10.58 19.90 -19.77
C TYR A 315 11.98 20.47 -20.05
N THR A 316 12.40 20.43 -21.32
CA THR A 316 13.74 20.86 -21.77
C THR A 316 13.81 22.30 -22.27
N GLY A 317 12.69 23.02 -22.32
CA GLY A 317 12.65 24.44 -22.70
C GLY A 317 12.68 24.72 -24.20
N ARG A 318 12.59 23.68 -25.03
CA ARG A 318 12.09 23.74 -26.41
C ARG A 318 10.79 22.92 -26.41
N ASN A 319 9.85 23.20 -27.32
CA ASN A 319 8.51 22.57 -27.38
C ASN A 319 8.50 21.03 -27.56
N GLU A 320 9.61 20.34 -27.30
CA GLU A 320 9.78 18.90 -27.41
C GLU A 320 9.46 18.23 -26.09
N LEU A 321 8.32 17.55 -26.08
CA LEU A 321 7.92 16.65 -25.01
C LEU A 321 8.39 15.25 -25.39
N THR A 322 9.43 14.75 -24.71
CA THR A 322 9.89 13.37 -24.91
C THR A 322 9.25 12.49 -23.85
N VAL A 323 8.24 11.70 -24.25
CA VAL A 323 7.71 10.62 -23.43
C VAL A 323 8.67 9.44 -23.58
N HIS A 324 9.43 9.15 -22.53
CA HIS A 324 10.22 7.93 -22.48
C HIS A 324 9.41 6.86 -21.75
N ASN A 325 8.89 5.89 -22.49
CA ASN A 325 8.51 4.60 -21.91
C ASN A 325 9.80 3.82 -21.73
N GLN A 326 10.26 3.64 -20.49
CA GLN A 326 11.50 2.88 -20.21
C GLN A 326 11.37 1.36 -20.36
N TRP A 327 10.24 0.87 -20.88
CA TRP A 327 10.13 -0.51 -21.37
C TRP A 327 11.06 -0.71 -22.58
N LYS A 328 12.34 -0.99 -22.32
CA LYS A 328 13.09 -1.85 -23.22
C LYS A 328 12.34 -3.18 -23.21
N ARG A 329 11.81 -3.60 -24.37
CA ARG A 329 11.62 -5.03 -24.62
C ARG A 329 12.99 -5.67 -24.44
N GLU A 330 13.32 -6.10 -23.23
CA GLU A 330 14.20 -7.25 -23.13
C GLU A 330 13.51 -8.36 -23.91
N VAL A 331 14.30 -8.96 -24.80
CA VAL A 331 13.87 -9.84 -25.87
C VAL A 331 12.78 -10.78 -25.37
N LEU A 332 11.58 -10.65 -25.95
CA LEU A 332 10.53 -11.65 -25.82
C LEU A 332 11.19 -13.02 -26.00
N LEU A 333 11.20 -13.81 -24.93
CA LEU A 333 11.31 -15.25 -25.06
C LEU A 333 10.39 -15.64 -26.20
N LYS A 334 10.93 -16.35 -27.20
CA LYS A 334 10.20 -16.69 -28.42
C LYS A 334 8.88 -17.34 -27.99
N ASP A 335 7.79 -17.10 -28.69
CA ASP A 335 6.44 -17.58 -28.32
C ASP A 335 6.39 -19.07 -27.95
N ASN A 336 7.32 -19.87 -28.48
CA ASN A 336 7.52 -21.28 -28.15
C ASN A 336 7.96 -21.54 -26.68
N ASP A 337 8.71 -20.65 -26.03
CA ASP A 337 9.17 -20.83 -24.64
C ASP A 337 8.03 -20.57 -23.62
N ILE A 338 7.05 -19.73 -23.97
CA ILE A 338 5.86 -19.47 -23.16
C ILE A 338 4.88 -20.64 -23.24
N GLU A 339 4.74 -21.26 -24.42
CA GLU A 339 3.99 -22.52 -24.55
C GLU A 339 4.70 -23.68 -23.86
N THR A 340 6.03 -23.76 -23.93
CA THR A 340 6.79 -24.80 -23.23
C THR A 340 6.75 -24.62 -21.71
N ALA A 341 6.77 -23.38 -21.19
CA ALA A 341 6.59 -23.08 -19.77
C ALA A 341 5.14 -23.28 -19.29
N ARG A 342 4.13 -23.05 -20.14
CA ARG A 342 2.72 -23.40 -19.87
C ARG A 342 2.50 -24.91 -19.87
N ASN A 343 3.21 -25.65 -20.71
CA ASN A 343 3.07 -27.10 -20.82
C ASN A 343 3.91 -27.85 -19.78
N SER A 344 5.02 -27.29 -19.28
CA SER A 344 5.79 -27.87 -18.16
C SER A 344 5.23 -27.53 -16.77
N SER A 345 4.42 -26.48 -16.65
CA SER A 345 3.61 -26.19 -15.44
C SER A 345 2.25 -26.90 -15.44
N ALA A 346 1.92 -27.63 -16.51
CA ALA A 346 0.67 -28.40 -16.64
C ALA A 346 0.79 -29.87 -16.22
N THR A 347 1.96 -30.33 -15.76
CA THR A 347 2.14 -31.70 -15.23
C THR A 347 2.80 -31.66 -13.85
N ASN A 348 2.04 -32.06 -12.82
CA ASN A 348 2.34 -32.15 -11.38
C ASN A 348 2.06 -30.85 -10.58
N ASN A 349 0.94 -30.62 -9.88
CA ASN A 349 -0.11 -31.47 -9.32
C ASN A 349 -1.47 -30.80 -9.53
N SER A 350 -2.31 -31.41 -10.36
CA SER A 350 -3.73 -31.12 -10.50
C SER A 350 -4.51 -31.51 -9.24
N ASN A 351 -5.38 -30.61 -8.75
CA ASN A 351 -6.57 -30.94 -7.97
C ASN A 351 -6.39 -31.77 -6.67
N LEU A 352 -5.39 -31.50 -5.84
CA LEU A 352 -5.45 -31.94 -4.45
C LEU A 352 -6.28 -30.91 -3.64
N PRO A 353 -7.38 -31.31 -2.99
CA PRO A 353 -8.01 -30.46 -2.00
C PRO A 353 -6.98 -30.15 -0.90
N ILE A 354 -6.87 -28.88 -0.51
CA ILE A 354 -5.98 -28.43 0.57
C ILE A 354 -6.50 -29.03 1.88
N SER A 355 -6.07 -30.25 2.20
CA SER A 355 -6.50 -30.96 3.41
C SER A 355 -5.65 -30.57 4.63
N LYS A 356 -4.53 -29.85 4.43
CA LYS A 356 -3.62 -29.42 5.49
C LYS A 356 -3.56 -27.89 5.57
N PRO A 357 -3.42 -27.31 6.77
CA PRO A 357 -3.22 -25.87 6.90
C PRO A 357 -1.85 -25.46 6.35
N HIS A 358 -1.74 -24.25 5.83
CA HIS A 358 -0.50 -23.66 5.32
C HIS A 358 -0.31 -22.25 5.88
N THR A 359 0.95 -21.89 6.12
CA THR A 359 1.37 -20.57 6.61
C THR A 359 2.11 -19.83 5.50
N VAL A 360 1.67 -18.62 5.19
CA VAL A 360 2.25 -17.74 4.17
C VAL A 360 2.78 -16.48 4.83
N PHE A 361 4.06 -16.19 4.65
CA PHE A 361 4.66 -14.98 5.19
C PHE A 361 4.48 -13.84 4.17
N LEU A 362 3.63 -12.85 4.44
CA LEU A 362 3.36 -11.74 3.51
C LEU A 362 4.36 -10.60 3.65
N GLY A 363 4.91 -10.45 4.85
CA GLY A 363 5.95 -9.50 5.17
C GLY A 363 6.72 -9.95 6.41
N THR A 364 8.03 -9.72 6.39
CA THR A 364 9.01 -10.28 7.32
C THR A 364 9.98 -9.23 7.88
N ALA A 365 9.74 -7.95 7.62
CA ALA A 365 10.57 -6.82 8.07
C ALA A 365 10.10 -6.24 9.41
N ALA A 366 11.06 -5.73 10.16
CA ALA A 366 10.83 -4.89 11.34
C ALA A 366 10.80 -3.39 10.99
N ALA A 367 9.91 -2.64 11.65
CA ALA A 367 9.79 -1.18 11.69
C ALA A 367 9.46 -0.47 10.36
N VAL A 368 10.27 -0.70 9.31
CA VAL A 368 10.11 -0.07 8.00
C VAL A 368 10.17 -1.11 6.89
N PRO A 369 9.34 -0.97 5.84
CA PRO A 369 9.40 -1.87 4.70
C PRO A 369 10.68 -1.60 3.90
N GLY A 370 11.38 -2.67 3.52
CA GLY A 370 12.54 -2.59 2.64
C GLY A 370 12.25 -3.06 1.23
N VAL A 371 13.29 -3.01 0.39
CA VAL A 371 13.24 -3.44 -1.02
C VAL A 371 12.84 -4.91 -1.10
N ILE A 372 13.45 -5.73 -0.25
CA ILE A 372 13.32 -7.19 -0.22
C ILE A 372 12.14 -7.62 0.65
N ARG A 373 12.07 -7.11 1.90
CA ARG A 373 11.08 -7.54 2.90
C ARG A 373 10.06 -6.45 3.18
N ASN A 374 8.78 -6.79 3.16
CA ASN A 374 7.69 -5.92 3.62
C ASN A 374 7.51 -6.03 5.14
N VAL A 375 6.84 -5.07 5.77
CA VAL A 375 6.50 -5.11 7.20
C VAL A 375 5.57 -6.26 7.57
N SER A 376 5.54 -6.62 8.85
CA SER A 376 4.99 -7.87 9.34
C SER A 376 3.54 -8.14 8.95
N SER A 377 3.35 -9.31 8.34
CA SER A 377 2.05 -9.94 8.19
C SER A 377 2.22 -11.41 7.82
N ILE A 378 1.46 -12.29 8.48
CA ILE A 378 1.51 -13.74 8.31
C ILE A 378 0.09 -14.24 8.12
N LEU A 379 -0.12 -15.07 7.10
CA LEU A 379 -1.42 -15.59 6.72
C LEU A 379 -1.48 -17.09 6.94
N ILE A 380 -2.38 -17.56 7.79
CA ILE A 380 -2.64 -18.98 8.07
C ILE A 380 -3.94 -19.40 7.42
N THR A 381 -3.89 -20.49 6.68
CA THR A 381 -4.95 -20.79 5.73
C THR A 381 -5.20 -22.27 5.61
N SER A 382 -6.46 -22.62 5.41
CA SER A 382 -6.92 -23.99 5.50
C SER A 382 -8.30 -24.13 4.87
N GLN A 383 -8.91 -25.30 5.03
CA GLN A 383 -10.31 -25.52 4.69
C GLN A 383 -11.32 -24.70 5.54
N ASN A 384 -10.92 -24.24 6.73
CA ASN A 384 -11.81 -23.44 7.58
C ASN A 384 -11.85 -21.96 7.19
N GLY A 385 -10.92 -21.49 6.36
CA GLY A 385 -10.79 -20.10 5.90
C GLY A 385 -9.37 -19.58 6.09
N ALA A 386 -9.24 -18.26 6.27
CA ALA A 386 -7.97 -17.60 6.49
C ALA A 386 -7.94 -16.78 7.79
N VAL A 387 -6.78 -16.74 8.43
CA VAL A 387 -6.47 -15.94 9.61
C VAL A 387 -5.19 -15.16 9.33
N LEU A 388 -5.20 -13.86 9.61
CA LEU A 388 -4.06 -12.98 9.46
C LEU A 388 -3.48 -12.65 10.84
N PHE A 389 -2.19 -12.91 11.04
CA PHE A 389 -1.41 -12.38 12.16
C PHE A 389 -0.66 -11.14 11.70
N ASP A 390 -0.94 -10.02 12.36
CA ASP A 390 -0.52 -8.68 12.00
C ASP A 390 -0.85 -8.26 10.56
N CYS A 391 -1.04 -6.97 10.37
CA CYS A 391 -1.47 -6.38 9.13
C CYS A 391 -0.73 -5.05 8.93
N GLY A 392 0.59 -5.14 8.80
CA GLY A 392 1.44 -4.02 8.43
C GLY A 392 1.05 -3.41 7.09
N GLU A 393 1.62 -2.24 6.79
CA GLU A 393 1.40 -1.57 5.52
C GLU A 393 1.72 -2.49 4.31
N ASP A 394 0.97 -2.35 3.23
CA ASP A 394 1.11 -3.07 1.96
C ASP A 394 0.66 -4.54 2.02
N THR A 395 0.21 -5.02 3.18
CA THR A 395 -0.39 -6.37 3.31
C THR A 395 -1.51 -6.61 2.31
N GLY A 396 -2.34 -5.59 2.06
CA GLY A 396 -3.41 -5.67 1.06
C GLY A 396 -2.89 -5.97 -0.35
N THR A 397 -1.83 -5.30 -0.78
CA THR A 397 -1.21 -5.54 -2.08
C THR A 397 -0.46 -6.88 -2.10
N GLN A 398 0.23 -7.24 -1.01
CA GLN A 398 0.92 -8.53 -0.88
C GLN A 398 -0.06 -9.72 -1.05
N LEU A 399 -1.28 -9.61 -0.49
CA LEU A 399 -2.34 -10.60 -0.67
C LEU A 399 -2.80 -10.74 -2.13
N ASN A 400 -2.89 -9.64 -2.88
CA ASN A 400 -3.34 -9.66 -4.29
C ASN A 400 -2.36 -10.40 -5.21
N LYS A 401 -1.08 -10.41 -4.86
CA LYS A 401 -0.01 -11.03 -5.64
C LYS A 401 0.02 -12.55 -5.53
N ILE A 402 -0.63 -13.14 -4.52
CA ILE A 402 -0.62 -14.59 -4.30
C ILE A 402 -1.57 -15.33 -5.28
N SER A 403 -1.21 -16.55 -5.70
CA SER A 403 -1.88 -17.29 -6.78
C SER A 403 -3.29 -17.75 -6.45
N ILE A 404 -4.11 -17.94 -7.50
CA ILE A 404 -5.51 -18.41 -7.39
C ILE A 404 -5.60 -19.79 -6.76
N GLN A 405 -4.58 -20.64 -6.94
CA GLN A 405 -4.61 -22.05 -6.56
C GLN A 405 -4.62 -22.25 -5.03
N ASN A 406 -4.02 -21.32 -4.26
CA ASN A 406 -4.06 -21.31 -2.80
C ASN A 406 -5.23 -20.48 -2.22
N ARG A 407 -6.21 -20.11 -3.06
CA ARG A 407 -7.50 -19.44 -2.77
C ARG A 407 -7.55 -18.65 -1.45
N TYR A 408 -6.79 -17.57 -1.40
CA TYR A 408 -7.09 -16.45 -0.51
C TYR A 408 -8.03 -15.51 -1.24
N ASN A 409 -9.23 -15.39 -0.68
CA ASN A 409 -10.22 -14.42 -1.09
C ASN A 409 -10.48 -13.53 0.12
N TYR A 410 -10.56 -12.21 -0.06
CA TYR A 410 -11.04 -11.33 1.01
C TYR A 410 -12.43 -11.76 1.53
N ALA A 411 -13.20 -12.48 0.71
CA ALA A 411 -14.45 -13.14 1.10
C ALA A 411 -14.30 -14.27 2.15
N SER A 412 -13.10 -14.85 2.30
CA SER A 412 -12.83 -16.01 3.18
C SER A 412 -11.89 -15.68 4.34
N LEU A 413 -11.62 -14.39 4.58
CA LEU A 413 -10.84 -13.94 5.73
C LEU A 413 -11.74 -13.95 6.97
N ASN A 414 -11.43 -14.81 7.93
CA ASN A 414 -12.24 -14.97 9.14
C ASN A 414 -11.77 -14.01 10.24
N MET A 415 -10.45 -13.90 10.41
CA MET A 415 -9.85 -13.18 11.54
C MET A 415 -8.62 -12.39 11.13
N ILE A 416 -8.45 -11.21 11.72
CA ILE A 416 -7.20 -10.44 11.76
C ILE A 416 -6.81 -10.33 13.23
N ILE A 417 -5.60 -10.75 13.57
CA ILE A 417 -5.07 -10.78 14.93
C ILE A 417 -3.85 -9.89 15.00
N LEU A 418 -4.01 -8.74 15.66
CA LEU A 418 -2.99 -7.73 15.79
C LEU A 418 -2.31 -7.84 17.15
N THR A 419 -0.99 -7.87 17.16
CA THR A 419 -0.19 -8.13 18.36
C THR A 419 -0.14 -6.94 19.29
N HIS A 420 0.05 -5.76 18.73
CA HIS A 420 0.16 -4.50 19.45
C HIS A 420 -0.10 -3.32 18.51
N ARG A 421 0.14 -2.09 18.98
CA ARG A 421 -0.26 -0.85 18.29
C ARG A 421 0.81 -0.21 17.40
N HIS A 422 2.00 -0.80 17.25
CA HIS A 422 3.00 -0.20 16.37
C HIS A 422 2.57 -0.25 14.90
N ALA A 423 3.02 0.75 14.15
CA ALA A 423 2.49 1.07 12.84
C ALA A 423 2.73 -0.05 11.82
N ASP A 424 3.93 -0.63 11.86
CA ASP A 424 4.37 -1.76 11.05
C ASP A 424 3.57 -3.06 11.26
N HIS A 425 2.69 -3.12 12.26
CA HIS A 425 1.79 -4.25 12.50
C HIS A 425 0.32 -3.96 12.20
N VAL A 426 -0.09 -2.70 12.04
CA VAL A 426 -1.54 -2.35 12.03
C VAL A 426 -1.99 -1.51 10.84
N LEU A 427 -1.09 -0.82 10.16
CA LEU A 427 -1.46 0.18 9.15
C LEU A 427 -2.23 -0.38 7.95
N GLY A 428 -1.95 -1.61 7.54
CA GLY A 428 -2.67 -2.29 6.46
C GLY A 428 -4.08 -2.72 6.83
N THR A 429 -4.45 -2.74 8.13
CA THR A 429 -5.72 -3.32 8.63
C THR A 429 -6.93 -2.69 7.96
N LEU A 430 -7.01 -1.36 7.91
CA LEU A 430 -8.13 -0.64 7.29
C LEU A 430 -8.25 -0.97 5.80
N SER A 431 -7.10 -1.08 5.13
CA SER A 431 -6.99 -1.38 3.71
C SER A 431 -7.48 -2.80 3.41
N VAL A 432 -7.09 -3.79 4.23
CA VAL A 432 -7.53 -5.19 4.09
C VAL A 432 -9.01 -5.35 4.41
N LEU A 433 -9.50 -4.74 5.50
CA LEU A 433 -10.92 -4.82 5.87
C LEU A 433 -11.83 -4.15 4.85
N ASN A 434 -11.43 -3.01 4.28
CA ASN A 434 -12.19 -2.42 3.20
C ASN A 434 -12.30 -3.38 2.01
N ARG A 435 -11.20 -4.04 1.61
CA ARG A 435 -11.24 -5.07 0.55
C ARG A 435 -12.13 -6.26 0.93
N CYS A 436 -12.20 -6.65 2.21
CA CYS A 436 -13.16 -7.64 2.71
C CYS A 436 -14.61 -7.19 2.54
N ASN A 437 -14.96 -5.97 2.99
CA ASN A 437 -16.29 -5.40 2.83
C ASN A 437 -16.69 -5.30 1.37
N LEU A 438 -15.76 -4.87 0.51
CA LEU A 438 -15.98 -4.80 -0.93
C LEU A 438 -16.21 -6.20 -1.52
N ALA A 439 -15.54 -7.23 -1.02
CA ALA A 439 -15.77 -8.63 -1.40
C ALA A 439 -17.07 -9.24 -0.81
N GLY A 440 -17.82 -8.48 0.00
CA GLY A 440 -19.05 -8.95 0.66
C GLY A 440 -18.84 -9.56 2.05
N ASN A 441 -17.61 -9.50 2.59
CA ASN A 441 -17.27 -10.03 3.91
C ASN A 441 -17.18 -8.90 4.94
N SER A 442 -18.27 -8.67 5.66
CA SER A 442 -18.36 -7.68 6.74
C SER A 442 -18.25 -8.29 8.15
N ALA A 443 -18.01 -9.60 8.25
CA ALA A 443 -18.01 -10.35 9.51
C ALA A 443 -16.60 -10.71 10.01
N VAL A 444 -15.56 -10.09 9.43
CA VAL A 444 -14.17 -10.30 9.85
C VAL A 444 -14.00 -9.95 11.32
N ILE A 445 -13.45 -10.87 12.12
CA ILE A 445 -13.15 -10.63 13.53
C ILE A 445 -11.77 -9.98 13.62
N VAL A 446 -11.66 -8.85 14.30
CA VAL A 446 -10.41 -8.09 14.43
C VAL A 446 -10.01 -8.04 15.89
N PHE A 447 -8.98 -8.79 16.25
CA PHE A 447 -8.34 -8.73 17.56
C PHE A 447 -7.27 -7.64 17.54
N GLY A 448 -7.32 -6.70 18.48
CA GLY A 448 -6.31 -5.63 18.51
C GLY A 448 -6.44 -4.66 19.67
N HIS A 449 -5.66 -3.58 19.59
CA HIS A 449 -5.66 -2.50 20.58
C HIS A 449 -6.77 -1.48 20.28
N LYS A 450 -7.44 -0.96 21.32
CA LYS A 450 -8.58 -0.02 21.22
C LYS A 450 -8.31 1.26 20.43
N CYS A 451 -7.03 1.59 20.17
CA CYS A 451 -6.64 2.74 19.33
C CYS A 451 -7.12 2.62 17.87
N LEU A 452 -7.48 1.42 17.41
CA LEU A 452 -8.03 1.21 16.08
C LEU A 452 -9.51 1.57 15.97
N VAL A 453 -10.25 1.55 17.10
CA VAL A 453 -11.71 1.76 17.10
C VAL A 453 -12.10 3.09 16.48
N PRO A 454 -11.49 4.25 16.84
CA PRO A 454 -11.82 5.51 16.20
C PRO A 454 -11.61 5.48 14.69
N ALA A 455 -10.55 4.83 14.20
CA ALA A 455 -10.29 4.72 12.77
C ALA A 455 -11.35 3.85 12.08
N LEU A 456 -11.69 2.69 12.64
CA LEU A 456 -12.69 1.76 12.10
C LEU A 456 -14.07 2.42 11.95
N GLU A 457 -14.56 3.04 13.02
CA GLU A 457 -15.84 3.77 13.03
C GLU A 457 -15.86 4.85 11.97
N LYS A 458 -14.78 5.62 11.98
CA LYS A 458 -14.68 6.81 11.19
C LYS A 458 -14.67 6.45 9.70
N TYR A 459 -13.91 5.44 9.26
CA TYR A 459 -13.87 4.96 7.85
C TYR A 459 -15.07 4.11 7.44
N GLY A 460 -16.03 3.86 8.35
CA GLY A 460 -17.22 3.07 8.04
C GLY A 460 -16.89 1.62 7.72
N THR A 461 -15.77 1.12 8.24
CA THR A 461 -15.30 -0.24 7.97
C THR A 461 -16.01 -1.20 8.90
N SER A 462 -16.83 -2.08 8.32
CA SER A 462 -17.51 -3.13 9.06
C SER A 462 -16.57 -4.26 9.49
N CYS A 463 -16.42 -4.50 10.80
CA CYS A 463 -15.78 -5.70 11.36
C CYS A 463 -16.23 -5.97 12.82
N ILE A 464 -16.10 -7.21 13.29
CA ILE A 464 -16.31 -7.55 14.70
C ILE A 464 -14.98 -7.31 15.43
N PHE A 465 -14.79 -6.12 16.01
CA PHE A 465 -13.55 -5.87 16.75
C PHE A 465 -13.61 -6.59 18.11
N VAL A 466 -12.44 -6.92 18.64
CA VAL A 466 -12.24 -7.53 19.96
C VAL A 466 -10.98 -6.91 20.55
N GLN A 467 -11.10 -6.24 21.71
CA GLN A 467 -9.90 -5.74 22.38
C GLN A 467 -9.13 -6.90 23.02
N ASN A 468 -7.83 -6.98 22.73
CA ASN A 468 -6.94 -7.99 23.31
C ASN A 468 -6.82 -7.84 24.83
N ARG A 469 -6.77 -8.97 25.55
CA ARG A 469 -6.45 -9.05 26.98
C ARG A 469 -5.69 -10.35 27.28
N ALA A 470 -4.72 -10.32 28.18
CA ALA A 470 -3.81 -11.44 28.42
C ALA A 470 -4.48 -12.72 28.96
N ASP A 471 -5.70 -12.61 29.49
CA ASP A 471 -6.50 -13.73 30.01
C ASP A 471 -7.68 -14.09 29.09
N LEU A 472 -7.72 -13.53 27.88
CA LEU A 472 -8.76 -13.78 26.90
C LEU A 472 -8.57 -15.14 26.22
N SER A 473 -9.63 -15.92 26.16
CA SER A 473 -9.73 -17.09 25.29
C SER A 473 -10.93 -16.94 24.36
N VAL A 474 -10.70 -17.22 23.08
CA VAL A 474 -11.76 -17.23 22.07
C VAL A 474 -11.87 -18.58 21.42
N GLN A 475 -13.09 -19.06 21.27
CA GLN A 475 -13.43 -20.30 20.60
C GLN A 475 -14.46 -20.01 19.52
N VAL A 476 -14.17 -20.40 18.29
CA VAL A 476 -15.09 -20.24 17.16
C VAL A 476 -15.64 -21.62 16.81
N TYR A 477 -16.96 -21.74 16.81
CA TYR A 477 -17.70 -22.97 16.56
C TYR A 477 -18.54 -22.84 15.29
N LYS A 478 -18.80 -23.97 14.63
CA LYS A 478 -19.70 -24.06 13.47
C LYS A 478 -20.89 -24.98 13.77
N LYS A 479 -22.08 -24.55 13.35
CA LYS A 479 -23.29 -25.40 13.25
C LYS A 479 -23.96 -25.20 11.90
N GLU A 480 -24.04 -26.24 11.09
CA GLU A 480 -24.60 -26.17 9.72
C GLU A 480 -23.93 -25.05 8.92
N HIS A 481 -24.58 -23.89 8.85
CA HIS A 481 -24.09 -22.69 8.17
C HIS A 481 -23.89 -21.48 9.11
N THR A 482 -24.22 -21.59 10.40
CA THR A 482 -24.07 -20.53 11.41
C THR A 482 -22.74 -20.67 12.14
N GLU A 483 -22.04 -19.56 12.38
CA GLU A 483 -20.84 -19.54 13.22
C GLU A 483 -21.15 -18.91 14.57
N TYR A 484 -20.53 -19.45 15.62
CA TYR A 484 -20.66 -18.96 16.99
C TYR A 484 -19.28 -18.62 17.53
N ILE A 485 -19.12 -17.43 18.08
CA ILE A 485 -17.90 -17.02 18.75
C ILE A 485 -18.19 -17.03 20.25
N CYS A 486 -17.49 -17.89 20.99
CA CYS A 486 -17.45 -17.87 22.43
C CYS A 486 -16.19 -17.15 22.89
N ILE A 487 -16.36 -16.05 23.61
CA ILE A 487 -15.29 -15.24 24.18
C ILE A 487 -15.36 -15.38 25.70
N SER A 488 -14.26 -15.76 26.34
CA SER A 488 -14.19 -15.92 27.80
C SER A 488 -12.95 -15.24 28.37
N GLY A 489 -13.11 -14.45 29.42
CA GLY A 489 -12.05 -13.96 30.29
C GLY A 489 -12.23 -14.45 31.73
N LYS A 490 -11.36 -14.06 32.68
CA LYS A 490 -11.41 -14.54 34.08
C LYS A 490 -12.75 -14.34 34.80
N ARG A 491 -13.60 -13.42 34.35
CA ARG A 491 -14.86 -13.04 35.03
C ARG A 491 -16.10 -13.06 34.14
N GLU A 492 -15.93 -13.20 32.83
CA GLU A 492 -17.00 -12.93 31.86
C GLU A 492 -16.94 -13.95 30.73
N ARG A 493 -18.10 -14.44 30.30
CA ARG A 493 -18.27 -15.26 29.12
C ARG A 493 -19.34 -14.64 28.24
N LEU A 494 -19.04 -14.53 26.96
CA LEU A 494 -19.98 -14.09 25.94
C LEU A 494 -20.05 -15.08 24.79
N VAL A 495 -21.27 -15.29 24.27
CA VAL A 495 -21.49 -15.99 23.01
C VAL A 495 -22.10 -15.03 21.99
N ILE A 496 -21.46 -14.94 20.82
CA ILE A 496 -21.87 -14.13 19.69
C ILE A 496 -22.30 -15.09 18.58
N LYS A 497 -23.50 -14.88 18.02
CA LYS A 497 -24.01 -15.67 16.90
C LYS A 497 -23.85 -14.88 15.60
N ILE A 498 -23.10 -15.45 14.67
CA ILE A 498 -22.96 -14.94 13.32
C ILE A 498 -23.89 -15.75 12.43
N GLN A 499 -25.07 -15.19 12.15
CA GLN A 499 -26.00 -15.78 11.20
C GLN A 499 -25.40 -15.70 9.80
N GLN A 500 -25.03 -16.86 9.27
CA GLN A 500 -24.66 -17.17 7.89
C GLN A 500 -24.06 -16.04 7.04
N ASN A 501 -22.76 -16.19 6.79
CA ASN A 501 -22.11 -15.95 5.50
C ASN A 501 -23.10 -16.03 4.31
N ILE A 502 -23.53 -14.90 3.76
CA ILE A 502 -24.28 -14.82 2.51
C ILE A 502 -23.32 -15.20 1.37
N TYR A 503 -23.07 -16.49 1.21
CA TYR A 503 -22.33 -17.02 0.08
C TYR A 503 -23.08 -18.22 -0.48
N SER A 504 -24.17 -17.93 -1.21
CA SER A 504 -24.56 -18.80 -2.31
C SER A 504 -23.77 -18.34 -3.54
N ARG A 505 -23.14 -19.30 -4.21
CA ARG A 505 -22.49 -19.11 -5.51
C ARG A 505 -23.49 -18.46 -6.48
N THR A 506 -23.25 -17.21 -6.87
CA THR A 506 -23.81 -16.69 -8.11
C THR A 506 -22.69 -16.62 -9.13
N GLY A 507 -22.71 -17.56 -10.08
CA GLY A 507 -21.96 -17.39 -11.32
C GLY A 507 -22.29 -16.02 -11.91
N THR A 508 -21.25 -15.30 -12.33
CA THR A 508 -21.33 -14.04 -13.10
C THR A 508 -22.46 -13.10 -12.67
N VAL A 509 -22.22 -12.28 -11.62
CA VAL A 509 -23.10 -11.14 -11.34
C VAL A 509 -22.48 -9.89 -11.95
N ASP A 510 -23.17 -9.33 -12.94
CA ASP A 510 -22.97 -7.96 -13.43
C ASP A 510 -23.58 -6.98 -12.41
N PRO A 511 -22.78 -6.19 -11.68
CA PRO A 511 -23.27 -5.31 -10.61
C PRO A 511 -24.14 -4.15 -11.10
N LEU A 512 -24.14 -3.86 -12.40
CA LEU A 512 -24.82 -2.68 -12.98
C LEU A 512 -26.25 -2.95 -13.46
N ASN A 513 -26.74 -4.18 -13.33
CA ASN A 513 -28.12 -4.56 -13.69
C ASN A 513 -28.95 -5.09 -12.51
N TYR A 514 -28.53 -4.83 -11.26
CA TYR A 514 -29.41 -5.03 -10.11
C TYR A 514 -30.49 -3.92 -10.09
N LYS A 515 -31.56 -4.12 -10.84
CA LYS A 515 -32.84 -3.49 -10.54
C LYS A 515 -33.47 -4.29 -9.38
N PRO A 516 -33.90 -3.64 -8.29
CA PRO A 516 -34.57 -4.35 -7.21
C PRO A 516 -35.87 -4.93 -7.78
N ALA A 517 -35.89 -6.25 -7.99
CA ALA A 517 -37.14 -6.93 -8.22
C ALA A 517 -37.95 -6.85 -6.93
N CYS A 518 -39.15 -6.31 -7.07
CA CYS A 518 -40.27 -6.23 -6.14
C CYS A 518 -40.17 -7.03 -4.82
N ASP A 519 -40.57 -6.36 -3.73
CA ASP A 519 -41.12 -6.93 -2.50
C ASP A 519 -40.23 -7.79 -1.60
N ILE A 520 -38.90 -7.63 -1.66
CA ILE A 520 -38.07 -7.97 -0.50
C ILE A 520 -38.24 -6.86 0.53
N LYS A 521 -39.23 -7.03 1.42
CA LYS A 521 -39.26 -6.34 2.71
C LYS A 521 -37.86 -6.40 3.28
N LYS A 522 -37.27 -5.22 3.49
CA LYS A 522 -36.09 -5.04 4.31
C LYS A 522 -36.15 -6.02 5.50
N ALA A 523 -35.26 -7.00 5.54
CA ALA A 523 -34.89 -7.63 6.80
C ALA A 523 -34.10 -6.57 7.59
N ILE A 524 -34.84 -5.58 8.10
CA ILE A 524 -34.36 -4.65 9.11
C ILE A 524 -34.02 -5.51 10.32
N LEU A 525 -32.73 -5.52 10.66
CA LEU A 525 -32.26 -5.76 12.02
C LEU A 525 -33.12 -4.94 12.99
N GLN A 526 -34.03 -5.60 13.69
CA GLN A 526 -34.87 -4.96 14.70
C GLN A 526 -34.16 -5.07 16.05
N ILE A 527 -33.79 -3.90 16.59
CA ILE A 527 -32.98 -3.68 17.79
C ILE A 527 -33.90 -3.69 19.02
N LYS A 528 -33.68 -4.59 19.98
CA LYS A 528 -34.15 -4.42 21.37
C LYS A 528 -33.14 -5.03 22.35
N ALA A 529 -32.53 -4.20 23.17
CA ALA A 529 -31.81 -4.61 24.37
C ALA A 529 -32.81 -4.68 25.54
N SER A 530 -32.96 -5.85 26.15
CA SER A 530 -33.65 -5.98 27.43
C SER A 530 -33.19 -7.22 28.19
N CYS A 531 -32.16 -7.07 29.03
CA CYS A 531 -32.08 -7.67 30.35
C CYS A 531 -30.84 -7.12 31.09
N ASN A 532 -31.06 -6.73 32.35
CA ASN A 532 -30.21 -5.89 33.18
C ASN A 532 -28.89 -6.58 33.58
N ALA A 533 -27.78 -6.28 32.88
CA ALA A 533 -26.38 -6.24 33.34
C ALA A 533 -25.42 -6.09 32.14
N VAL A 534 -25.48 -4.98 31.41
CA VAL A 534 -24.62 -4.75 30.25
C VAL A 534 -23.41 -3.87 30.63
N SER A 535 -22.20 -4.43 30.52
CA SER A 535 -21.03 -3.70 30.00
C SER A 535 -20.21 -4.61 29.06
N PHE A 536 -20.91 -5.06 28.01
CA PHE A 536 -20.38 -5.40 26.69
C PHE A 536 -20.83 -4.33 25.67
N ALA A 537 -21.45 -3.24 26.15
CA ALA A 537 -22.00 -2.13 25.36
C ALA A 537 -20.92 -1.34 24.60
N ASP A 538 -19.66 -1.46 25.02
CA ASP A 538 -18.49 -0.80 24.42
C ASP A 538 -17.75 -1.69 23.41
N PHE A 539 -18.23 -2.93 23.16
CA PHE A 539 -17.56 -3.92 22.30
C PHE A 539 -17.97 -3.82 20.81
N ILE A 540 -18.00 -2.62 20.25
CA ILE A 540 -17.73 -2.36 18.81
C ILE A 540 -18.94 -2.46 17.86
N ASN A 541 -19.26 -1.30 17.30
CA ASN A 541 -20.40 -0.95 16.43
C ASN A 541 -20.52 -1.77 15.13
N LEU A 542 -20.94 -3.03 15.24
CA LEU A 542 -21.50 -3.84 14.15
C LEU A 542 -22.82 -4.51 14.53
N PRO A 543 -23.69 -4.82 13.55
CA PRO A 543 -24.97 -5.46 13.78
C PRO A 543 -24.79 -6.97 13.96
N VAL A 544 -24.25 -7.38 15.11
CA VAL A 544 -24.17 -8.80 15.49
C VAL A 544 -25.17 -9.10 16.59
N ILE A 545 -25.90 -10.20 16.46
CA ILE A 545 -26.87 -10.61 17.47
C ILE A 545 -26.10 -11.26 18.63
N VAL A 546 -26.06 -10.54 19.75
CA VAL A 546 -25.62 -11.06 21.04
C VAL A 546 -26.80 -11.79 21.67
N GLU A 547 -26.71 -13.11 21.81
CA GLU A 547 -27.75 -13.91 22.49
C GLU A 547 -27.28 -14.22 23.92
N PRO A 548 -27.70 -13.44 24.95
CA PRO A 548 -27.20 -13.57 26.33
C PRO A 548 -27.52 -14.91 27.01
N ASN A 549 -28.45 -15.69 26.45
CA ASN A 549 -28.91 -16.97 27.01
C ASN A 549 -28.32 -18.21 26.31
N LEU A 550 -27.40 -18.05 25.36
CA LEU A 550 -26.81 -19.22 24.69
C LEU A 550 -25.68 -19.82 25.52
N SER A 551 -25.92 -20.98 26.12
CA SER A 551 -24.85 -21.94 26.36
C SER A 551 -24.41 -22.52 25.01
N CYS A 552 -23.11 -22.69 24.77
CA CYS A 552 -22.63 -23.39 23.56
C CYS A 552 -23.21 -24.82 23.58
N PRO A 553 -24.08 -25.24 22.63
CA PRO A 553 -24.56 -26.60 22.61
C PRO A 553 -23.41 -27.61 22.47
N GLU A 554 -23.53 -28.78 23.12
CA GLU A 554 -22.51 -29.85 23.09
C GLU A 554 -22.24 -30.39 21.67
N ALA A 555 -23.18 -30.20 20.74
CA ALA A 555 -23.10 -30.70 19.36
C ALA A 555 -22.37 -29.77 18.36
N LEU A 556 -21.63 -28.76 18.83
CA LEU A 556 -20.92 -27.81 17.96
C LEU A 556 -19.51 -28.27 17.59
N THR A 557 -19.13 -28.10 16.32
CA THR A 557 -17.75 -28.37 15.88
C THR A 557 -16.88 -27.14 16.15
N LEU A 558 -15.90 -27.27 17.04
CA LEU A 558 -14.88 -26.24 17.27
C LEU A 558 -14.02 -26.11 16.00
N LYS A 559 -13.86 -24.89 15.49
CA LYS A 559 -12.97 -24.56 14.36
C LYS A 559 -11.64 -23.99 14.82
N TYR A 560 -11.70 -22.98 15.69
CA TYR A 560 -10.53 -22.25 16.15
C TYR A 560 -10.58 -22.09 17.67
N LYS A 561 -9.42 -22.22 18.31
CA LYS A 561 -9.19 -21.76 19.67
C LYS A 561 -8.01 -20.79 19.67
N LEU A 562 -8.27 -19.55 20.03
CA LEU A 562 -7.25 -18.52 20.24
C LEU A 562 -6.97 -18.37 21.73
N SER A 563 -5.70 -18.38 22.09
CA SER A 563 -5.18 -18.10 23.42
C SER A 563 -4.07 -17.06 23.31
N MET A 564 -3.90 -16.21 24.33
CA MET A 564 -2.91 -15.15 24.30
C MET A 564 -2.27 -14.94 25.67
N CYS A 565 -1.07 -14.34 25.68
CA CYS A 565 -0.38 -13.88 26.89
C CYS A 565 0.24 -12.51 26.65
N SER A 566 0.59 -11.77 27.71
CA SER A 566 1.33 -10.51 27.56
C SER A 566 2.71 -10.74 26.97
N ALA A 567 3.07 -9.91 25.97
CA ALA A 567 4.42 -9.80 25.45
C ALA A 567 5.26 -8.81 26.29
N LEU A 568 6.58 -8.90 26.18
CA LEU A 568 7.54 -8.02 26.85
C LEU A 568 8.04 -6.96 25.87
N HIS A 569 7.20 -5.99 25.53
CA HIS A 569 7.53 -4.96 24.53
C HIS A 569 6.99 -3.58 24.91
N ILE A 570 5.81 -3.19 24.42
CA ILE A 570 5.08 -2.00 24.86
C ILE A 570 3.85 -2.38 25.68
N HIS A 571 3.25 -1.39 26.34
CA HIS A 571 1.98 -1.59 27.05
C HIS A 571 0.89 -2.13 26.10
N GLU A 572 0.12 -3.13 26.56
CA GLU A 572 -0.89 -3.85 25.75
C GLU A 572 -0.32 -4.50 24.48
N SER A 573 0.84 -5.16 24.60
CA SER A 573 1.38 -6.08 23.60
C SER A 573 1.13 -7.54 23.99
N TYR A 574 0.90 -8.39 23.00
CA TYR A 574 0.47 -9.78 23.21
C TYR A 574 1.12 -10.76 22.25
N SER A 575 1.33 -11.98 22.74
CA SER A 575 1.70 -13.16 21.96
C SER A 575 0.52 -14.13 21.90
N PHE A 576 0.42 -14.93 20.84
CA PHE A 576 -0.77 -15.72 20.54
C PHE A 576 -0.45 -17.19 20.27
N LEU A 577 -1.42 -18.04 20.55
CA LEU A 577 -1.52 -19.42 20.09
C LEU A 577 -2.87 -19.61 19.42
N LEU A 578 -2.85 -19.86 18.11
CA LEU A 578 -4.02 -20.26 17.34
C LEU A 578 -3.99 -21.78 17.17
N LYS A 579 -5.03 -22.46 17.65
CA LYS A 579 -5.28 -23.87 17.35
C LYS A 579 -6.45 -23.97 16.39
N GLU A 580 -6.22 -24.54 15.23
CA GLU A 580 -7.24 -24.89 14.26
C GLU A 580 -7.59 -26.38 14.37
N TYR A 581 -8.87 -26.71 14.22
CA TYR A 581 -9.40 -28.07 14.24
C TYR A 581 -10.09 -28.38 12.90
N ALA A 582 -9.64 -29.45 12.25
CA ALA A 582 -10.10 -29.90 10.94
C ALA A 582 -10.05 -31.43 10.87
N ASP A 583 -11.19 -32.10 10.67
CA ASP A 583 -11.30 -33.57 10.46
C ASP A 583 -10.46 -34.42 11.44
N ASN A 584 -10.55 -34.12 12.74
CA ASN A 584 -9.80 -34.75 13.85
C ASN A 584 -8.29 -34.45 13.91
N VAL A 585 -7.77 -33.59 13.03
CA VAL A 585 -6.41 -33.07 13.10
C VAL A 585 -6.46 -31.66 13.70
N ALA A 586 -5.66 -31.43 14.74
CA ALA A 586 -5.43 -30.09 15.28
C ALA A 586 -4.07 -29.60 14.77
N TYR A 587 -4.02 -28.37 14.28
CA TYR A 587 -2.78 -27.67 13.93
C TYR A 587 -2.68 -26.38 14.72
N SER A 588 -1.51 -26.11 15.25
CA SER A 588 -1.28 -25.00 16.17
C SER A 588 -0.12 -24.13 15.72
N VAL A 589 -0.40 -22.84 15.61
CA VAL A 589 0.57 -21.81 15.28
C VAL A 589 0.70 -20.85 16.46
N ALA A 590 1.89 -20.78 17.03
CA ALA A 590 2.26 -19.80 18.03
C ALA A 590 2.96 -18.62 17.36
N TYR A 591 2.55 -17.39 17.68
CA TYR A 591 3.16 -16.17 17.16
C TYR A 591 3.54 -15.24 18.30
N SER A 592 4.81 -14.86 18.36
CA SER A 592 5.33 -14.05 19.46
C SER A 592 4.82 -12.61 19.45
N GLY A 593 4.57 -12.05 18.26
CA GLY A 593 4.62 -10.59 18.07
C GLY A 593 5.99 -10.03 18.45
N ASP A 594 6.08 -8.72 18.66
CA ASP A 594 7.30 -8.09 19.16
C ASP A 594 7.43 -8.31 20.66
N THR A 595 8.58 -8.82 21.08
CA THR A 595 8.82 -9.17 22.48
C THR A 595 10.30 -9.38 22.76
N ARG A 596 10.75 -8.95 23.95
CA ARG A 596 11.91 -9.58 24.60
C ARG A 596 11.64 -11.07 24.87
N PRO A 597 12.67 -11.89 25.07
CA PRO A 597 12.52 -13.33 25.28
C PRO A 597 11.59 -13.60 26.47
N ASN A 598 10.50 -14.32 26.22
CA ASN A 598 9.38 -14.39 27.16
C ASN A 598 9.04 -15.84 27.49
N THR A 599 9.31 -16.27 28.73
CA THR A 599 8.99 -17.62 29.18
C THR A 599 7.49 -17.91 29.20
N LYS A 600 6.64 -16.88 29.42
CA LYS A 600 5.18 -17.05 29.31
C LYS A 600 4.76 -17.44 27.88
N PHE A 601 5.46 -16.92 26.88
CA PHE A 601 5.23 -17.33 25.50
C PHE A 601 5.72 -18.76 25.27
N ALA A 602 6.86 -19.16 25.84
CA ALA A 602 7.30 -20.56 25.82
C ALA A 602 6.26 -21.51 26.43
N ASP A 603 5.66 -21.13 27.56
CA ASP A 603 4.59 -21.91 28.22
C ASP A 603 3.32 -21.96 27.36
N LEU A 604 2.90 -20.81 26.80
CA LEU A 604 1.72 -20.72 25.92
C LEU A 604 1.91 -21.57 24.65
N SER A 605 3.11 -21.56 24.07
CA SER A 605 3.46 -22.25 22.83
C SER A 605 3.91 -23.70 23.03
N PHE A 606 3.72 -24.25 24.23
CA PHE A 606 4.22 -25.58 24.55
C PHE A 606 3.69 -26.65 23.59
N GLY A 607 4.60 -27.31 22.87
CA GLY A 607 4.27 -28.34 21.88
C GLY A 607 3.49 -27.84 20.67
N ALA A 608 3.58 -26.55 20.32
CA ALA A 608 2.95 -26.03 19.11
C ALA A 608 3.57 -26.65 17.84
N ASP A 609 2.77 -26.87 16.80
CA ASP A 609 3.26 -27.44 15.54
C ASP A 609 4.20 -26.48 14.81
N LEU A 610 3.89 -25.18 14.87
CA LEU A 610 4.70 -24.11 14.31
C LEU A 610 4.84 -22.98 15.33
N MET A 611 6.07 -22.59 15.62
CA MET A 611 6.40 -21.34 16.28
C MET A 611 6.90 -20.33 15.25
N VAL A 612 6.27 -19.18 15.17
CA VAL A 612 6.80 -17.99 14.51
C VAL A 612 7.25 -17.01 15.59
N HIS A 613 8.55 -16.76 15.66
CA HIS A 613 9.14 -15.86 16.66
C HIS A 613 9.82 -14.68 15.98
N GLU A 614 9.71 -13.49 16.57
CA GLU A 614 10.50 -12.34 16.16
C GLU A 614 11.99 -12.59 16.45
N GLY A 615 12.85 -12.23 15.51
CA GLY A 615 14.29 -12.25 15.67
C GLY A 615 14.85 -11.01 15.02
N THR A 616 14.54 -9.87 15.62
CA THR A 616 14.82 -8.55 15.01
C THR A 616 16.31 -8.33 14.78
N PHE A 617 17.14 -8.88 15.66
CA PHE A 617 18.58 -8.63 15.70
C PHE A 617 19.40 -9.93 15.67
N GLU A 618 20.58 -9.87 15.07
CA GLU A 618 21.62 -10.88 15.27
C GLU A 618 22.27 -10.72 16.66
N GLU A 619 23.09 -11.69 17.07
CA GLU A 619 23.64 -11.77 18.44
C GLU A 619 24.45 -10.52 18.82
N GLU A 620 25.18 -9.96 17.87
CA GLU A 620 26.06 -8.81 18.03
C GLU A 620 25.30 -7.54 18.46
N GLU A 621 23.99 -7.48 18.16
CA GLU A 621 23.12 -6.34 18.43
C GLU A 621 22.26 -6.56 19.69
N TYR A 622 22.67 -7.45 20.59
CA TYR A 622 21.98 -7.75 21.85
C TYR A 622 21.59 -6.50 22.66
N ILE A 623 22.49 -5.52 22.79
CA ILE A 623 22.22 -4.27 23.52
C ILE A 623 21.09 -3.48 22.84
N GLN A 624 21.10 -3.42 21.51
CA GLN A 624 20.04 -2.75 20.75
C GLN A 624 18.71 -3.48 20.90
N ALA A 625 18.72 -4.82 20.87
CA ALA A 625 17.54 -5.66 21.12
C ALA A 625 16.93 -5.38 22.50
N GLN A 626 17.75 -5.25 23.55
CA GLN A 626 17.29 -4.86 24.88
C GLN A 626 16.68 -3.45 24.90
N HIS A 627 17.36 -2.47 24.33
CA HIS A 627 16.91 -1.07 24.33
C HIS A 627 15.61 -0.85 23.56
N THR A 628 15.40 -1.62 22.49
CA THR A 628 14.20 -1.55 21.64
C THR A 628 13.14 -2.59 22.01
N MET A 629 13.39 -3.37 23.06
CA MET A 629 12.49 -4.39 23.58
C MET A 629 12.14 -5.48 22.54
N HIS A 630 13.12 -5.93 21.77
CA HIS A 630 13.04 -7.00 20.77
C HIS A 630 13.98 -8.16 21.09
N SER A 631 13.85 -9.30 20.42
CA SER A 631 14.72 -10.47 20.62
C SER A 631 15.86 -10.52 19.61
N THR A 632 17.00 -11.10 20.03
CA THR A 632 17.98 -11.60 19.06
C THR A 632 17.59 -12.99 18.56
N ILE A 633 18.16 -13.43 17.43
CA ILE A 633 17.93 -14.77 16.88
C ILE A 633 18.30 -15.89 17.87
N PRO A 634 19.47 -15.87 18.55
CA PRO A 634 19.78 -16.87 19.59
C PRO A 634 18.76 -16.89 20.73
N GLU A 635 18.28 -15.73 21.15
CA GLU A 635 17.28 -15.70 22.22
C GLU A 635 15.93 -16.27 21.79
N ALA A 636 15.51 -16.04 20.55
CA ALA A 636 14.32 -16.67 19.97
C ALA A 636 14.47 -18.20 19.92
N LEU A 637 15.66 -18.70 19.58
CA LEU A 637 15.98 -20.14 19.62
C LEU A 637 15.88 -20.72 21.03
N ASP A 638 16.32 -19.99 22.05
CA ASP A 638 16.18 -20.42 23.46
C ASP A 638 14.72 -20.55 23.88
N ILE A 639 13.86 -19.62 23.44
CA ILE A 639 12.42 -19.69 23.70
C ILE A 639 11.80 -20.87 22.95
N PHE A 640 12.19 -21.10 21.70
CA PHE A 640 11.77 -22.27 20.93
C PHE A 640 12.14 -23.58 21.64
N LYS A 641 13.38 -23.74 22.08
CA LYS A 641 13.85 -24.93 22.84
C LYS A 641 13.04 -25.17 24.10
N LYS A 642 12.69 -24.12 24.85
CA LYS A 642 11.86 -24.21 26.06
C LYS A 642 10.42 -24.61 25.76
N SER A 643 9.86 -24.11 24.66
CA SER A 643 8.49 -24.42 24.25
C SER A 643 8.31 -25.87 23.78
N LYS A 644 9.38 -26.53 23.30
CA LYS A 644 9.29 -27.82 22.61
C LYS A 644 8.31 -27.81 21.42
N ALA A 645 8.14 -26.64 20.79
CA ALA A 645 7.43 -26.55 19.51
C ALA A 645 8.16 -27.38 18.44
N CYS A 646 7.42 -27.85 17.43
CA CYS A 646 7.97 -28.77 16.44
C CYS A 646 8.86 -28.08 15.40
N GLU A 647 8.52 -26.86 15.01
CA GLU A 647 9.25 -26.10 13.99
C GLU A 647 9.29 -24.61 14.33
N LEU A 648 10.42 -23.96 14.02
CA LEU A 648 10.63 -22.53 14.23
C LEU A 648 10.77 -21.80 12.90
N PHE A 649 10.06 -20.68 12.78
CA PHE A 649 10.35 -19.63 11.80
C PHE A 649 10.68 -18.32 12.50
N ILE A 650 11.82 -17.73 12.14
CA ILE A 650 12.23 -16.40 12.56
C ILE A 650 11.71 -15.37 11.55
N THR A 651 11.03 -14.35 12.04
CA THR A 651 10.50 -13.23 11.24
C THR A 651 10.83 -11.88 11.87
N HIS A 652 10.26 -10.80 11.34
CA HIS A 652 10.39 -9.45 11.86
C HIS A 652 11.87 -9.03 11.93
N ILE A 653 12.59 -9.20 10.81
CA ILE A 653 14.03 -8.97 10.71
C ILE A 653 14.33 -7.50 10.42
N SER A 654 15.31 -6.92 11.12
CA SER A 654 15.76 -5.56 10.88
C SER A 654 16.29 -5.36 9.46
N GLN A 655 15.84 -4.29 8.78
CA GLN A 655 16.29 -3.96 7.43
C GLN A 655 17.76 -3.54 7.32
N ARG A 656 18.49 -3.44 8.45
CA ARG A 656 19.94 -3.20 8.42
C ARG A 656 20.71 -4.38 7.81
N TYR A 657 20.15 -5.59 7.91
CA TYR A 657 20.78 -6.80 7.42
C TYR A 657 20.41 -7.01 5.95
N LYS A 658 21.42 -7.07 5.08
CA LYS A 658 21.23 -7.50 3.68
C LYS A 658 20.95 -9.00 3.63
N THR A 659 21.69 -9.75 4.43
CA THR A 659 21.59 -11.20 4.62
C THR A 659 21.59 -11.48 6.12
N VAL A 660 20.93 -12.56 6.52
CA VAL A 660 20.91 -13.04 7.90
C VAL A 660 21.32 -14.51 7.88
N ALA A 661 22.10 -14.93 8.87
CA ALA A 661 22.46 -16.32 9.01
C ALA A 661 21.22 -17.20 9.25
N VAL A 662 21.11 -18.31 8.53
CA VAL A 662 20.06 -19.29 8.80
C VAL A 662 20.42 -20.03 10.08
N PRO A 663 19.51 -20.08 11.08
CA PRO A 663 19.78 -20.81 12.31
C PRO A 663 19.78 -22.34 12.07
N ASP A 664 20.69 -23.07 12.71
CA ASP A 664 20.84 -24.53 12.53
C ASP A 664 19.58 -25.34 12.94
N GLU A 665 18.82 -24.83 13.93
CA GLU A 665 17.63 -25.48 14.49
C GLU A 665 16.32 -24.75 14.14
N GLY A 666 16.34 -23.85 13.13
CA GLY A 666 15.16 -23.09 12.73
C GLY A 666 15.18 -22.67 11.27
N ASN A 667 14.14 -21.96 10.86
CA ASN A 667 13.98 -21.43 9.52
C ASN A 667 13.91 -19.89 9.55
N LEU A 668 14.37 -19.22 8.50
CA LEU A 668 14.07 -17.81 8.26
C LEU A 668 12.80 -17.68 7.43
N ALA A 669 11.90 -16.79 7.86
CA ALA A 669 10.77 -16.36 7.06
C ALA A 669 11.25 -15.42 5.95
N LEU A 670 10.67 -15.59 4.75
CA LEU A 670 10.80 -14.66 3.63
C LEU A 670 9.41 -14.28 3.14
N ASP A 671 9.27 -13.08 2.61
CA ASP A 671 8.04 -12.67 1.92
C ASP A 671 7.66 -13.71 0.85
N TYR A 672 6.38 -14.05 0.80
CA TYR A 672 5.72 -15.09 -0.01
C TYR A 672 6.16 -16.54 0.24
N LEU A 673 7.02 -16.81 1.23
CA LEU A 673 7.33 -18.17 1.61
C LEU A 673 6.08 -18.88 2.11
N VAL A 674 5.85 -20.09 1.64
CA VAL A 674 4.74 -20.95 2.08
C VAL A 674 5.27 -22.17 2.80
N HIS A 675 4.97 -22.22 4.08
CA HIS A 675 5.22 -23.37 4.92
C HIS A 675 4.01 -24.31 4.89
N THR A 676 4.29 -25.59 4.69
CA THR A 676 3.32 -26.69 4.76
C THR A 676 3.78 -27.67 5.84
N PRO A 677 2.90 -28.08 6.77
CA PRO A 677 3.25 -29.03 7.82
C PRO A 677 3.84 -30.33 7.27
N GLY A 678 5.04 -30.67 7.74
CA GLY A 678 5.78 -31.86 7.34
C GLY A 678 6.57 -31.74 6.03
N ALA A 679 6.55 -30.58 5.35
CA ALA A 679 7.47 -30.30 4.26
C ALA A 679 8.86 -30.04 4.83
N LYS A 680 9.88 -30.74 4.33
CA LYS A 680 11.28 -30.41 4.65
C LYS A 680 11.69 -29.18 3.84
N THR A 681 12.03 -28.09 4.51
CA THR A 681 12.51 -26.85 3.89
C THR A 681 14.05 -26.88 3.87
N SER A 682 14.69 -26.94 2.69
CA SER A 682 16.15 -26.77 2.59
C SER A 682 16.49 -25.27 2.61
N GLN A 683 16.64 -24.69 3.80
CA GLN A 683 17.03 -23.28 3.96
C GLN A 683 18.49 -22.99 3.55
N LYS A 684 19.34 -24.02 3.48
CA LYS A 684 20.76 -23.87 3.12
C LYS A 684 20.93 -23.46 1.65
N ASP A 685 20.16 -24.03 0.76
CA ASP A 685 20.17 -23.67 -0.67
C ASP A 685 19.61 -22.24 -0.88
N LEU A 686 18.59 -21.88 -0.09
CA LEU A 686 17.99 -20.54 -0.07
C LEU A 686 18.99 -19.47 0.40
N HIS A 687 19.77 -19.77 1.44
CA HIS A 687 20.81 -18.87 1.95
C HIS A 687 21.92 -18.64 0.90
N MET A 688 22.38 -19.71 0.25
CA MET A 688 23.38 -19.61 -0.82
C MET A 688 22.87 -18.77 -1.99
N ALA A 689 21.63 -18.99 -2.43
CA ALA A 689 21.03 -18.20 -3.52
C ALA A 689 20.84 -16.70 -3.14
N LEU A 690 20.56 -16.40 -1.87
CA LEU A 690 20.48 -15.02 -1.37
C LEU A 690 21.86 -14.33 -1.37
N LEU A 691 22.92 -15.04 -0.99
CA LEU A 691 24.29 -14.54 -1.02
C LEU A 691 24.74 -14.23 -2.46
N GLU A 692 24.58 -15.20 -3.38
CA GLU A 692 24.93 -15.04 -4.79
C GLU A 692 24.18 -13.85 -5.42
N TRP A 693 22.89 -13.69 -5.14
CA TRP A 693 22.12 -12.56 -5.65
C TRP A 693 22.56 -11.22 -5.05
N ALA A 694 22.87 -11.18 -3.74
CA ALA A 694 23.34 -9.96 -3.10
C ALA A 694 24.65 -9.47 -3.72
N GLU A 695 25.55 -10.39 -4.07
CA GLU A 695 26.80 -10.09 -4.78
C GLU A 695 26.56 -9.61 -6.23
N GLU A 696 25.58 -10.17 -6.96
CA GLU A 696 25.24 -9.74 -8.33
C GLU A 696 24.64 -8.32 -8.42
N LYS A 697 24.11 -7.77 -7.31
CA LYS A 697 23.38 -6.48 -7.30
C LYS A 697 24.13 -5.31 -6.68
N GLU A 698 25.28 -5.56 -6.07
CA GLU A 698 26.30 -4.54 -5.82
C GLU A 698 26.93 -4.08 -7.14
#